data_AF-A0A966HCV3-F1
#
_entry.id   AF-A0A966HCV3-F1
#
_cell.length_a   1.000
_cell.length_b   1.000
_cell.length_c   1.000
_cell.angle_alpha   90.00
_cell.angle_beta   90.00
_cell.angle_gamma   90.00
#
_symmetry.space_group_name_H-M   'P 1'
#
loop_
_entity.id
_entity.type
_entity.pdbx_description
1 polymer ?
#
loop_
_entity_poly.entity_id
_entity_poly.type
_entity_poly.pdbx_seq_one_letter_code
_entity_poly.pdbx_strand_id
1 'polypeptide(L)'
;PNQLINARPVVAAVREFFASSQLSQFMDQTNPLSELSHKRRLSSMGPGGLSRERAGLDVRDAHPTHYGRICIIETPEGGNVGLVLNLASYARINEYGFIEAPYRKVTKGKVTNDVVYLDAAEEALEIIAEAGNALNDDHTFTEDRVSVRKNLFPAEVDSSDVTYMDASKMQVIGTTAALVPFVEKNRIDRNLTGSNMQRQAVPLVKTSSPIVSTGVEADIARNTSQLIVARDDGEIVKADGDEVRVKYSPKEIVSYHVTHFEQSNDDRSINQKVKVRRGDHVTKGDVLIEGASIADGELALGRDFVVAFMPWNGYNMDDSIILSDRLVRDDELTSINIDDFMVEVRETKLGPEIVTRDIPNVSEESLRHLDENGIVSVGAEVKSGDVLVGKITPKGEQELSSEERLLRAIFGEKAKDVRDTSQRMGNGKHGKVVGVRVFSRENGHELKAGVLMQIQIFVAQLCKVAVGDKLAGRHGNKGVVARILPEADMPFMENGAPVDVILNPLGVPSRMNLGQLFETHLGMAARALGYKVITAPFDGVPINDIQSELVRAGLPEDGKVQLFDGLTGEAFLEKTTVGNMYIIKLHHMIADKIHARSTGPYTMVTQQPLGGKAQNGGQRFGEMEVWALEAYGAATTLQEMLTIKSDDVYGRAKAYEAIIKNQEITGPKIPESFNVLVKELQGLGLRVDLIDDFATIDAEHVLISDNESSGVAADELDSDLTTPIIINDDTVVVVDEADEFGEIQLEDGMSIEIADEYKDEEAKEA
;
A
#
# COMPACT_ATOMS: atom_id res chain seq x y z
N PRO A 1 -31.83 38.24 -13.66
CA PRO A 1 -30.66 37.31 -13.71
C PRO A 1 -30.79 36.13 -12.72
N ASN A 2 -30.94 36.39 -11.41
CA ASN A 2 -31.01 35.32 -10.38
C ASN A 2 -32.24 34.40 -10.47
N GLN A 3 -33.31 34.79 -11.18
CA GLN A 3 -34.49 33.94 -11.41
C GLN A 3 -34.36 33.03 -12.65
N LEU A 4 -33.37 33.26 -13.52
CA LEU A 4 -33.18 32.52 -14.78
C LEU A 4 -32.08 31.45 -14.67
N ILE A 5 -31.16 31.60 -13.72
CA ILE A 5 -29.99 30.72 -13.55
C ILE A 5 -30.14 29.96 -12.24
N ASN A 6 -30.36 28.66 -12.35
CA ASN A 6 -30.24 27.75 -11.22
C ASN A 6 -28.87 27.07 -11.30
N ALA A 7 -27.95 27.38 -10.37
CA ALA A 7 -26.62 26.78 -10.34
C ALA A 7 -26.60 25.35 -9.78
N ARG A 8 -27.69 24.89 -9.13
CA ARG A 8 -27.73 23.58 -8.46
C ARG A 8 -27.40 22.41 -9.39
N PRO A 9 -27.96 22.31 -10.62
CA PRO A 9 -27.62 21.19 -11.51
C PRO A 9 -26.14 21.17 -11.90
N VAL A 10 -25.54 22.35 -12.11
CA VAL A 10 -24.11 22.45 -12.46
C VAL A 10 -23.24 22.05 -11.27
N VAL A 11 -23.53 22.55 -10.07
CA VAL A 11 -22.78 22.21 -8.86
C VAL A 11 -22.94 20.72 -8.53
N ALA A 12 -24.15 20.16 -8.67
CA ALA A 12 -24.41 18.74 -8.45
C ALA A 12 -23.62 17.87 -9.42
N ALA A 13 -23.65 18.16 -10.73
CA ALA A 13 -22.92 17.40 -11.74
C ALA A 13 -21.40 17.43 -11.52
N VAL A 14 -20.84 18.59 -11.14
CA VAL A 14 -19.40 18.70 -10.82
C VAL A 14 -19.07 17.92 -9.55
N ARG A 15 -19.91 18.03 -8.50
CA ARG A 15 -19.69 17.30 -7.25
C ARG A 15 -19.78 15.79 -7.47
N GLU A 16 -20.76 15.32 -8.25
CA GLU A 16 -20.92 13.92 -8.61
C GLU A 16 -19.69 13.41 -9.34
N PHE A 17 -19.19 14.14 -10.34
CA PHE A 17 -17.96 13.74 -11.04
C PHE A 17 -16.76 13.56 -10.09
N PHE A 18 -16.49 14.50 -9.18
CA PHE A 18 -15.34 14.38 -8.27
C PHE A 18 -15.58 13.44 -7.09
N ALA A 19 -16.83 13.16 -6.71
CA ALA A 19 -17.12 12.32 -5.55
C ALA A 19 -17.29 10.83 -5.91
N SER A 20 -17.85 10.51 -7.09
CA SER A 20 -18.25 9.14 -7.44
C SER A 20 -17.70 8.61 -8.76
N SER A 21 -17.07 9.45 -9.59
CA SER A 21 -16.50 8.96 -10.86
C SER A 21 -15.35 8.00 -10.62
N GLN A 22 -15.34 6.88 -11.35
CA GLN A 22 -14.22 5.92 -11.34
C GLN A 22 -12.88 6.55 -11.76
N LEU A 23 -12.91 7.66 -12.50
CA LEU A 23 -11.72 8.42 -12.92
C LEU A 23 -11.22 9.38 -11.83
N SER A 24 -12.07 9.77 -10.87
CA SER A 24 -11.66 10.57 -9.72
C SER A 24 -11.23 9.62 -8.60
N GLN A 25 -9.94 9.27 -8.61
CA GLN A 25 -9.37 8.29 -7.69
C GLN A 25 -8.71 8.97 -6.51
N PHE A 26 -8.77 8.32 -5.35
CA PHE A 26 -7.99 8.74 -4.20
C PHE A 26 -6.49 8.65 -4.54
N MET A 27 -5.79 9.75 -4.31
CA MET A 27 -4.43 9.89 -4.82
C MET A 27 -3.45 9.01 -4.04
N ASP A 28 -2.82 8.06 -4.74
CA ASP A 28 -1.72 7.25 -4.20
C ASP A 28 -0.51 8.12 -3.78
N GLN A 29 -0.39 8.33 -2.46
CA GLN A 29 0.69 9.10 -1.84
C GLN A 29 1.50 8.24 -0.86
N THR A 30 1.84 7.02 -1.27
CA THR A 30 2.84 6.23 -0.55
C THR A 30 4.18 6.95 -0.54
N ASN A 31 4.60 7.49 -1.70
CA ASN A 31 5.80 8.30 -1.86
C ASN A 31 5.68 9.25 -3.08
N PRO A 32 6.64 10.13 -3.35
CA PRO A 32 6.50 11.12 -4.43
C PRO A 32 6.43 10.50 -5.84
N LEU A 33 7.08 9.34 -6.03
CA LEU A 33 7.03 8.62 -7.30
C LEU A 33 5.65 7.98 -7.53
N SER A 34 5.00 7.47 -6.48
CA SER A 34 3.64 6.93 -6.57
C SER A 34 2.65 8.02 -7.01
N GLU A 35 2.77 9.21 -6.45
CA GLU A 35 1.99 10.41 -6.83
C GLU A 35 2.18 10.73 -8.32
N LEU A 36 3.43 10.83 -8.78
CA LEU A 36 3.74 11.20 -10.16
C LEU A 36 3.26 10.13 -11.14
N SER A 37 3.49 8.85 -10.82
CA SER A 37 3.03 7.72 -11.64
C SER A 37 1.51 7.67 -11.72
N HIS A 38 0.80 7.97 -10.63
CA HIS A 38 -0.66 7.97 -10.61
C HIS A 38 -1.25 9.08 -11.48
N LYS A 39 -0.66 10.28 -11.44
CA LYS A 39 -1.06 11.42 -12.30
C LYS A 39 -0.84 11.17 -13.80
N ARG A 40 0.08 10.26 -14.16
CA ARG A 40 0.42 9.90 -15.54
C ARG A 40 -0.24 8.59 -16.02
N ARG A 41 -1.18 8.06 -15.23
CA ARG A 41 -1.87 6.80 -15.52
C ARG A 41 -2.91 6.98 -16.62
N LEU A 42 -2.97 6.00 -17.52
CA LEU A 42 -3.99 5.84 -18.54
C LEU A 42 -4.90 4.67 -18.14
N SER A 43 -6.21 4.89 -18.22
CA SER A 43 -7.21 3.86 -17.93
C SER A 43 -8.10 3.66 -19.14
N SER A 44 -8.19 2.43 -19.63
CA SER A 44 -9.19 2.03 -20.64
C SER A 44 -10.57 1.75 -20.02
N MET A 45 -10.67 1.76 -18.69
CA MET A 45 -11.91 1.61 -17.92
C MET A 45 -12.49 2.97 -17.54
N GLY A 46 -13.80 3.01 -17.31
CA GLY A 46 -14.55 4.21 -16.92
C GLY A 46 -15.73 4.49 -17.85
N PRO A 47 -16.49 5.58 -17.63
CA PRO A 47 -17.59 5.97 -18.48
C PRO A 47 -17.15 6.12 -19.95
N GLY A 48 -17.81 5.40 -20.87
CA GLY A 48 -17.47 5.37 -22.29
C GLY A 48 -16.26 4.48 -22.66
N GLY A 49 -15.61 3.85 -21.67
CA GLY A 49 -14.53 2.88 -21.86
C GLY A 49 -15.04 1.44 -21.83
N LEU A 50 -14.14 0.52 -21.47
CA LEU A 50 -14.42 -0.91 -21.38
C LEU A 50 -14.70 -1.34 -19.93
N SER A 51 -15.58 -2.33 -19.76
CA SER A 51 -15.65 -3.08 -18.50
C SER A 51 -14.55 -4.14 -18.47
N ARG A 52 -14.09 -4.48 -17.25
CA ARG A 52 -13.01 -5.47 -17.06
C ARG A 52 -13.34 -6.84 -17.67
N GLU A 53 -14.61 -7.25 -17.59
CA GLU A 53 -15.11 -8.53 -18.08
C GLU A 53 -15.22 -8.61 -19.61
N ARG A 54 -15.52 -7.47 -20.25
CA ARG A 54 -15.66 -7.40 -21.71
C ARG A 54 -14.35 -7.10 -22.43
N ALA A 55 -13.30 -6.74 -21.70
CA ALA A 55 -12.01 -6.41 -22.27
C ALA A 55 -11.22 -7.68 -22.62
N GLY A 56 -11.25 -8.04 -23.90
CA GLY A 56 -10.50 -9.16 -24.48
C GLY A 56 -8.98 -8.96 -24.47
N LEU A 57 -8.25 -9.99 -24.90
CA LEU A 57 -6.78 -9.99 -24.90
C LEU A 57 -6.18 -8.95 -25.86
N ASP A 58 -6.79 -8.70 -27.01
CA ASP A 58 -6.28 -7.75 -28.01
C ASP A 58 -6.15 -6.33 -27.48
N VAL A 59 -7.05 -5.91 -26.58
CA VAL A 59 -6.98 -4.57 -25.96
C VAL A 59 -5.93 -4.50 -24.86
N ARG A 60 -5.61 -5.64 -24.25
CA ARG A 60 -4.64 -5.73 -23.15
C ARG A 60 -3.21 -5.89 -23.64
N ASP A 61 -3.03 -6.31 -24.89
CA ASP A 61 -1.72 -6.57 -25.47
C ASP A 61 -0.96 -5.28 -25.81
N ALA A 62 0.36 -5.37 -25.87
CA ALA A 62 1.22 -4.26 -26.24
C ALA A 62 1.21 -4.08 -27.76
N HIS A 63 0.53 -3.03 -28.23
CA HIS A 63 0.52 -2.70 -29.66
C HIS A 63 1.83 -1.98 -30.08
N PRO A 64 2.35 -2.19 -31.30
CA PRO A 64 3.58 -1.53 -31.78
C PRO A 64 3.55 0.00 -31.70
N THR A 65 2.38 0.64 -31.85
CA THR A 65 2.24 2.10 -31.71
C THR A 65 2.40 2.60 -30.28
N HIS A 66 2.46 1.72 -29.27
CA HIS A 66 2.78 2.12 -27.90
C HIS A 66 4.22 2.64 -27.77
N TYR A 67 5.10 2.30 -28.71
CA TYR A 67 6.49 2.74 -28.73
C TYR A 67 6.61 4.26 -28.57
N GLY A 68 7.31 4.73 -27.54
CA GLY A 68 7.48 6.16 -27.27
C GLY A 68 6.27 6.87 -26.64
N ARG A 69 5.11 6.21 -26.55
CA ARG A 69 3.83 6.82 -26.13
C ARG A 69 3.34 6.26 -24.79
N ILE A 70 3.29 4.93 -24.69
CA ILE A 70 2.82 4.20 -23.52
C ILE A 70 3.96 3.29 -23.05
N CYS A 71 4.20 3.27 -21.75
CA CYS A 71 5.23 2.41 -21.17
C CYS A 71 4.86 0.94 -21.39
N ILE A 72 5.79 0.17 -21.97
CA ILE A 72 5.63 -1.27 -22.22
C ILE A 72 5.88 -2.16 -20.99
N ILE A 73 6.29 -1.55 -19.85
CA ILE A 73 6.62 -2.26 -18.60
C ILE A 73 5.57 -2.00 -17.53
N GLU A 74 5.04 -0.77 -17.46
CA GLU A 74 4.20 -0.32 -16.34
C GLU A 74 2.74 -0.72 -16.53
N THR A 75 2.36 -1.86 -15.96
CA THR A 75 0.96 -2.27 -15.80
C THR A 75 0.78 -3.12 -14.53
N PRO A 76 -0.42 -3.16 -13.92
CA PRO A 76 -0.66 -4.05 -12.79
C PRO A 76 -0.56 -5.54 -13.17
N GLU A 77 -0.07 -6.39 -12.27
CA GLU A 77 0.00 -7.85 -12.47
C GLU A 77 -1.36 -8.57 -12.31
N GLY A 78 -2.33 -7.90 -11.67
CA GLY A 78 -3.66 -8.46 -11.41
C GLY A 78 -4.59 -8.40 -12.63
N GLY A 79 -5.89 -8.61 -12.43
CA GLY A 79 -6.85 -8.65 -13.54
C GLY A 79 -7.09 -7.33 -14.30
N ASN A 80 -6.42 -6.25 -13.89
CA ASN A 80 -6.37 -4.97 -14.63
C ASN A 80 -5.14 -4.86 -15.56
N VAL A 81 -4.36 -5.93 -15.71
CA VAL A 81 -3.22 -6.00 -16.66
C VAL A 81 -3.65 -5.56 -18.06
N GLY A 82 -2.88 -4.65 -18.66
CA GLY A 82 -3.13 -4.08 -19.99
C GLY A 82 -4.25 -3.04 -20.06
N LEU A 83 -5.11 -2.92 -19.03
CA LEU A 83 -6.19 -1.91 -18.98
C LEU A 83 -5.80 -0.64 -18.24
N VAL A 84 -4.82 -0.77 -17.35
CA VAL A 84 -4.20 0.34 -16.66
C VAL A 84 -2.75 0.40 -17.11
N LEU A 85 -2.40 1.49 -17.76
CA LEU A 85 -1.10 1.74 -18.37
C LEU A 85 -0.57 3.09 -17.89
N ASN A 86 0.68 3.39 -18.23
CA ASN A 86 1.31 4.65 -17.88
C ASN A 86 1.94 5.29 -19.11
N LEU A 87 1.95 6.62 -19.18
CA LEU A 87 2.63 7.35 -20.25
C LEU A 87 4.14 7.06 -20.24
N ALA A 88 4.72 6.92 -21.42
CA ALA A 88 6.17 6.85 -21.58
C ALA A 88 6.84 8.18 -21.21
N SER A 89 8.16 8.18 -21.00
CA SER A 89 8.88 9.30 -20.37
C SER A 89 8.77 10.62 -21.14
N TYR A 90 8.92 10.59 -22.47
CA TYR A 90 8.89 11.78 -23.32
C TYR A 90 7.57 11.98 -24.09
N ALA A 91 6.58 11.14 -23.83
CA ALA A 91 5.27 11.22 -24.47
C ALA A 91 4.57 12.55 -24.12
N ARG A 92 3.86 13.13 -25.11
CA ARG A 92 2.99 14.29 -24.90
C ARG A 92 1.63 14.06 -25.55
N ILE A 93 0.61 14.79 -25.09
CA ILE A 93 -0.73 14.76 -25.66
C ILE A 93 -0.93 16.04 -26.48
N ASN A 94 -1.37 15.91 -27.73
CA ASN A 94 -1.65 17.05 -28.60
C ASN A 94 -3.06 17.62 -28.39
N GLU A 95 -3.40 18.70 -29.11
CA GLU A 95 -4.68 19.40 -28.97
C GLU A 95 -5.91 18.53 -29.30
N TYR A 96 -5.72 17.44 -30.06
CA TYR A 96 -6.78 16.49 -30.43
C TYR A 96 -6.91 15.31 -29.46
N GLY A 97 -5.98 15.18 -28.50
CA GLY A 97 -5.95 14.07 -27.55
C GLY A 97 -5.12 12.85 -27.99
N PHE A 98 -4.40 12.93 -29.12
CA PHE A 98 -3.48 11.87 -29.53
C PHE A 98 -2.16 11.98 -28.77
N ILE A 99 -1.58 10.82 -28.43
CA ILE A 99 -0.27 10.74 -27.80
C ILE A 99 0.81 10.78 -28.90
N GLU A 100 1.76 11.68 -28.78
CA GLU A 100 2.88 11.85 -29.69
C GLU A 100 4.20 11.43 -29.04
N ALA A 101 5.10 10.88 -29.84
CA ALA A 101 6.45 10.50 -29.43
C ALA A 101 7.50 11.35 -30.17
N PRO A 102 8.64 11.69 -29.53
CA PRO A 102 9.68 12.51 -30.15
C PRO A 102 10.62 11.69 -31.05
N TYR A 103 10.98 12.27 -32.19
CA TYR A 103 11.92 11.71 -33.16
C TYR A 103 12.85 12.79 -33.70
N ARG A 104 14.12 12.44 -33.94
CA ARG A 104 15.10 13.31 -34.61
C ARG A 104 14.98 13.18 -36.12
N LYS A 105 14.90 14.30 -36.83
CA LYS A 105 14.78 14.30 -38.29
C LYS A 105 16.09 13.86 -38.95
N VAL A 106 16.00 13.00 -39.96
CA VAL A 106 17.13 12.58 -40.79
C VAL A 106 17.00 13.23 -42.16
N THR A 107 18.07 13.90 -42.61
CA THR A 107 18.10 14.55 -43.93
C THR A 107 19.34 14.11 -44.69
N LYS A 108 19.14 13.49 -45.87
CA LYS A 108 20.23 12.99 -46.72
C LYS A 108 21.22 12.07 -45.96
N GLY A 109 20.70 11.12 -45.18
CA GLY A 109 21.50 10.18 -44.39
C GLY A 109 22.20 10.79 -43.16
N LYS A 110 21.92 12.07 -42.83
CA LYS A 110 22.47 12.76 -41.66
C LYS A 110 21.39 13.02 -40.63
N VAL A 111 21.59 12.53 -39.41
CA VAL A 111 20.72 12.76 -38.26
C VAL A 111 20.90 14.20 -37.77
N THR A 112 19.79 14.92 -37.61
CA THR A 112 19.80 16.31 -37.16
C THR A 112 19.42 16.41 -35.68
N ASN A 113 19.60 17.60 -35.09
CA ASN A 113 19.14 17.89 -33.71
C ASN A 113 17.71 18.45 -33.67
N ASP A 114 17.02 18.47 -34.81
CA ASP A 114 15.62 18.89 -34.89
C ASP A 114 14.72 17.74 -34.42
N VAL A 115 13.98 17.98 -33.33
CA VAL A 115 13.08 16.99 -32.73
C VAL A 115 11.65 17.31 -33.13
N VAL A 116 11.03 16.36 -33.84
CA VAL A 116 9.64 16.41 -34.27
C VAL A 116 8.86 15.37 -33.49
N TYR A 117 7.66 15.74 -33.06
CA TYR A 117 6.74 14.83 -32.41
C TYR A 117 5.76 14.30 -33.44
N LEU A 118 5.61 12.98 -33.49
CA LEU A 118 4.73 12.31 -34.45
C LEU A 118 3.63 11.54 -33.73
N ASP A 119 2.41 11.64 -34.24
CA ASP A 119 1.33 10.75 -33.82
C ASP A 119 1.48 9.33 -34.41
N ALA A 120 0.61 8.40 -34.01
CA ALA A 120 0.72 7.00 -34.44
C ALA A 120 0.45 6.79 -35.94
N ALA A 121 -0.37 7.63 -36.57
CA ALA A 121 -0.68 7.53 -37.99
C ALA A 121 0.44 8.10 -38.86
N GLU A 122 1.04 9.21 -38.42
CA GLU A 122 2.23 9.80 -39.02
C GLU A 122 3.42 8.84 -38.94
N GLU A 123 3.67 8.24 -37.75
CA GLU A 123 4.77 7.28 -37.56
C GLU A 123 4.68 6.10 -38.53
N ALA A 124 3.48 5.60 -38.81
CA ALA A 124 3.28 4.41 -39.65
C ALA A 124 3.75 4.59 -41.10
N LEU A 125 3.87 5.83 -41.58
CA LEU A 125 4.33 6.16 -42.94
C LEU A 125 5.86 6.34 -43.03
N GLU A 126 6.54 6.40 -41.89
CA GLU A 126 7.94 6.79 -41.78
C GLU A 126 8.86 5.57 -41.59
N ILE A 127 10.16 5.77 -41.84
CA ILE A 127 11.22 4.77 -41.66
C ILE A 127 12.14 5.27 -40.54
N ILE A 128 12.02 4.67 -39.37
CA ILE A 128 12.59 5.21 -38.13
C ILE A 128 13.73 4.34 -37.64
N ALA A 129 14.94 4.88 -37.60
CA ALA A 129 16.09 4.21 -37.00
C ALA A 129 16.02 4.19 -35.47
N GLU A 130 16.46 3.10 -34.87
CA GLU A 130 16.62 2.99 -33.42
C GLU A 130 17.74 3.92 -32.92
N ALA A 131 17.59 4.48 -31.71
CA ALA A 131 18.60 5.31 -31.05
C ALA A 131 19.93 4.57 -30.76
N GLY A 132 19.93 3.24 -30.83
CA GLY A 132 21.11 2.39 -30.67
C GLY A 132 22.04 2.33 -31.88
N ASN A 133 21.60 2.79 -33.07
CA ASN A 133 22.46 2.78 -34.26
C ASN A 133 23.66 3.70 -34.08
N ALA A 134 24.85 3.20 -34.41
CA ALA A 134 26.08 3.97 -34.32
C ALA A 134 26.14 5.07 -35.40
N LEU A 135 26.63 6.25 -34.99
CA LEU A 135 26.76 7.42 -35.84
C LEU A 135 28.24 7.85 -35.89
N ASN A 136 28.64 8.38 -37.04
CA ASN A 136 29.92 9.08 -37.21
C ASN A 136 29.88 10.44 -36.49
N ASP A 137 31.06 11.05 -36.29
CA ASP A 137 31.20 12.38 -35.68
C ASP A 137 30.43 13.48 -36.44
N ASP A 138 30.15 13.27 -37.73
CA ASP A 138 29.36 14.18 -38.56
C ASP A 138 27.84 13.92 -38.53
N HIS A 139 27.39 12.99 -37.68
CA HIS A 139 26.02 12.50 -37.52
C HIS A 139 25.45 11.72 -38.72
N THR A 140 26.30 11.15 -39.57
CA THR A 140 25.88 10.13 -40.56
C THR A 140 25.90 8.73 -39.94
N PHE A 141 25.18 7.77 -40.51
CA PHE A 141 25.23 6.38 -40.05
C PHE A 141 26.59 5.74 -40.35
N THR A 142 27.10 4.92 -39.42
CA THR A 142 28.37 4.20 -39.62
C THR A 142 28.24 3.06 -40.64
N GLU A 143 27.05 2.45 -40.70
CA GLU A 143 26.75 1.32 -41.57
C GLU A 143 25.86 1.77 -42.74
N ASP A 144 26.08 1.18 -43.91
CA ASP A 144 25.26 1.44 -45.11
C ASP A 144 23.83 0.93 -44.93
N ARG A 145 23.68 -0.19 -44.20
CA ARG A 145 22.41 -0.80 -43.83
C ARG A 145 22.13 -0.54 -42.36
N VAL A 146 20.95 -0.03 -42.05
CA VAL A 146 20.58 0.44 -40.72
C VAL A 146 19.36 -0.33 -40.24
N SER A 147 19.36 -0.73 -38.96
CA SER A 147 18.19 -1.32 -38.31
C SER A 147 17.14 -0.25 -38.03
N VAL A 148 15.94 -0.48 -38.54
CA VAL A 148 14.83 0.49 -38.51
C VAL A 148 13.51 -0.18 -38.16
N ARG A 149 12.53 0.64 -37.77
CA ARG A 149 11.12 0.30 -37.80
C ARG A 149 10.51 0.84 -39.10
N LYS A 150 9.95 -0.04 -39.91
CA LYS A 150 9.23 0.29 -41.15
C LYS A 150 7.85 -0.36 -41.11
N ASN A 151 6.79 0.43 -41.34
CA ASN A 151 5.41 -0.02 -41.13
C ASN A 151 5.19 -0.62 -39.72
N LEU A 152 5.82 -0.04 -38.70
CA LEU A 152 5.80 -0.49 -37.30
C LEU A 152 6.49 -1.84 -37.00
N PHE A 153 7.11 -2.49 -37.99
CA PHE A 153 7.84 -3.75 -37.80
C PHE A 153 9.36 -3.57 -37.94
N PRO A 154 10.17 -4.41 -37.28
CA PRO A 154 11.62 -4.40 -37.47
C PRO A 154 11.99 -4.72 -38.92
N ALA A 155 12.86 -3.91 -39.50
CA ALA A 155 13.38 -4.07 -40.85
C ALA A 155 14.83 -3.55 -40.92
N GLU A 156 15.48 -3.79 -42.05
CA GLU A 156 16.81 -3.26 -42.33
C GLU A 156 16.80 -2.63 -43.72
N VAL A 157 17.21 -1.37 -43.80
CA VAL A 157 17.12 -0.53 -45.02
C VAL A 157 18.44 0.18 -45.25
N ASP A 158 18.60 0.77 -46.44
CA ASP A 158 19.75 1.62 -46.72
C ASP A 158 19.65 2.93 -45.90
N SER A 159 20.79 3.42 -45.42
CA SER A 159 20.89 4.65 -44.60
C SER A 159 20.29 5.89 -45.26
N SER A 160 20.20 5.90 -46.60
CA SER A 160 19.56 6.96 -47.39
C SER A 160 18.04 7.00 -47.27
N ASP A 161 17.42 5.86 -46.94
CA ASP A 161 15.96 5.71 -46.88
C ASP A 161 15.40 6.07 -45.49
N VAL A 162 16.28 6.23 -44.50
CA VAL A 162 15.89 6.60 -43.13
C VAL A 162 15.37 8.02 -43.10
N THR A 163 14.15 8.20 -42.57
CA THR A 163 13.49 9.52 -42.48
C THR A 163 13.61 10.13 -41.08
N TYR A 164 13.58 9.30 -40.03
CA TYR A 164 13.74 9.73 -38.65
C TYR A 164 14.59 8.76 -37.83
N MET A 165 15.02 9.20 -36.65
CA MET A 165 15.68 8.37 -35.64
C MET A 165 15.03 8.63 -34.28
N ASP A 166 14.95 7.61 -33.42
CA ASP A 166 14.48 7.79 -32.04
C ASP A 166 15.26 8.91 -31.32
N ALA A 167 14.56 9.74 -30.54
CA ALA A 167 15.19 10.88 -29.87
C ALA A 167 16.00 10.46 -28.63
N SER A 168 15.58 9.39 -27.96
CA SER A 168 16.26 8.84 -26.79
C SER A 168 16.05 7.33 -26.69
N LYS A 169 17.06 6.59 -26.23
CA LYS A 169 16.95 5.15 -25.93
C LYS A 169 15.93 4.85 -24.82
N MET A 170 15.69 5.82 -23.92
CA MET A 170 14.76 5.68 -22.80
C MET A 170 13.29 5.96 -23.19
N GLN A 171 13.01 6.45 -24.40
CA GLN A 171 11.67 6.93 -24.75
C GLN A 171 10.58 5.85 -24.70
N VAL A 172 10.94 4.57 -24.74
CA VAL A 172 10.02 3.42 -24.71
C VAL A 172 9.47 3.07 -23.32
N ILE A 173 10.12 3.55 -22.26
CA ILE A 173 9.73 3.26 -20.88
C ILE A 173 9.18 4.50 -20.16
N GLY A 174 8.35 4.24 -19.16
CA GLY A 174 7.78 5.23 -18.25
C GLY A 174 8.76 5.62 -17.14
N THR A 175 8.34 6.57 -16.31
CA THR A 175 9.18 7.17 -15.27
C THR A 175 9.62 6.19 -14.19
N THR A 176 8.80 5.21 -13.83
CA THR A 176 9.15 4.26 -12.77
C THR A 176 10.09 3.16 -13.28
N ALA A 177 9.88 2.70 -14.51
CA ALA A 177 10.78 1.76 -15.17
C ALA A 177 12.14 2.39 -15.50
N ALA A 178 12.18 3.69 -15.81
CA ALA A 178 13.41 4.43 -16.06
C ALA A 178 14.35 4.54 -14.84
N LEU A 179 13.84 4.30 -13.62
CA LEU A 179 14.64 4.30 -12.39
C LEU A 179 15.36 2.97 -12.11
N VAL A 180 15.12 1.94 -12.93
CA VAL A 180 15.77 0.63 -12.81
C VAL A 180 17.11 0.68 -13.57
N PRO A 181 18.27 0.63 -12.89
CA PRO A 181 19.56 0.55 -13.57
C PRO A 181 19.67 -0.79 -14.31
N PHE A 182 20.39 -0.81 -15.43
CA PHE A 182 20.54 -2.02 -16.26
C PHE A 182 19.19 -2.70 -16.57
N VAL A 183 18.15 -1.90 -16.86
CA VAL A 183 16.79 -2.40 -17.15
C VAL A 183 16.80 -3.43 -18.28
N GLU A 184 17.71 -3.26 -19.25
CA GLU A 184 17.92 -4.14 -20.40
C GLU A 184 18.54 -5.50 -20.03
N LYS A 185 19.04 -5.67 -18.81
CA LYS A 185 19.61 -6.93 -18.28
C LYS A 185 18.61 -7.74 -17.45
N ASN A 186 17.35 -7.30 -17.39
CA ASN A 186 16.29 -7.98 -16.66
C ASN A 186 15.19 -8.44 -17.60
N ARG A 187 14.52 -9.54 -17.24
CA ARG A 187 13.25 -9.93 -17.88
C ARG A 187 12.17 -8.87 -17.63
N ILE A 188 11.31 -8.65 -18.63
CA ILE A 188 10.30 -7.56 -18.62
C ILE A 188 9.36 -7.64 -17.42
N ASP A 189 8.86 -8.83 -17.08
CA ASP A 189 8.00 -9.06 -15.91
C ASP A 189 8.70 -8.68 -14.59
N ARG A 190 10.02 -8.86 -14.49
CA ARG A 190 10.79 -8.44 -13.30
C ARG A 190 10.99 -6.95 -13.24
N ASN A 191 11.18 -6.29 -14.39
CA ASN A 191 11.16 -4.84 -14.45
C ASN A 191 9.78 -4.28 -14.08
N LEU A 192 8.70 -4.93 -14.50
CA LEU A 192 7.33 -4.57 -14.13
C LEU A 192 7.15 -4.66 -12.62
N THR A 193 7.54 -5.79 -12.02
CA THR A 193 7.50 -5.99 -10.57
C THR A 193 8.36 -4.95 -9.83
N GLY A 194 9.58 -4.67 -10.30
CA GLY A 194 10.47 -3.67 -9.70
C GLY A 194 9.91 -2.25 -9.78
N SER A 195 9.36 -1.87 -10.94
CA SER A 195 8.68 -0.59 -11.17
C SER A 195 7.49 -0.42 -10.22
N ASN A 196 6.68 -1.47 -10.05
CA ASN A 196 5.56 -1.48 -9.12
C ASN A 196 6.00 -1.33 -7.66
N MET A 197 7.09 -1.99 -7.26
CA MET A 197 7.62 -1.92 -5.89
C MET A 197 8.19 -0.57 -5.51
N GLN A 198 8.80 0.15 -6.46
CA GLN A 198 9.27 1.51 -6.21
C GLN A 198 8.12 2.46 -5.80
N ARG A 199 6.91 2.27 -6.35
CA ARG A 199 5.71 3.01 -5.93
C ARG A 199 5.24 2.64 -4.52
N GLN A 200 5.60 1.46 -4.03
CA GLN A 200 5.24 0.97 -2.70
C GLN A 200 6.28 1.30 -1.63
N ALA A 201 7.37 2.00 -2.00
CA ALA A 201 8.44 2.37 -1.09
C ALA A 201 7.93 3.32 0.01
N VAL A 202 8.25 3.03 1.27
CA VAL A 202 7.93 3.95 2.37
C VAL A 202 8.99 5.04 2.52
N PRO A 203 8.61 6.29 2.79
CA PRO A 203 9.56 7.33 3.14
C PRO A 203 10.32 6.98 4.42
N LEU A 204 11.64 6.93 4.31
CA LEU A 204 12.54 6.65 5.43
C LEU A 204 12.89 7.94 6.17
N VAL A 205 13.15 7.83 7.48
CA VAL A 205 13.65 8.94 8.30
C VAL A 205 15.02 9.41 7.81
N LYS A 206 15.88 8.47 7.41
CA LYS A 206 17.18 8.73 6.80
C LYS A 206 17.12 8.42 5.32
N THR A 207 17.21 9.44 4.48
CA THR A 207 17.24 9.29 3.02
C THR A 207 18.66 9.35 2.47
N SER A 208 18.96 8.50 1.49
CA SER A 208 20.20 8.56 0.70
C SER A 208 19.89 8.29 -0.76
N SER A 209 20.39 9.11 -1.68
CA SER A 209 20.24 8.85 -3.10
C SER A 209 21.17 7.70 -3.53
N PRO A 210 20.77 6.89 -4.53
CA PRO A 210 21.46 5.65 -4.87
C PRO A 210 22.88 5.91 -5.38
N ILE A 211 23.82 5.01 -5.03
CA ILE A 211 25.20 5.08 -5.57
C ILE A 211 25.20 4.81 -7.08
N VAL A 212 24.39 3.85 -7.52
CA VAL A 212 24.16 3.52 -8.93
C VAL A 212 22.80 4.08 -9.33
N SER A 213 22.78 5.23 -9.99
CA SER A 213 21.58 5.92 -10.46
C SER A 213 21.37 5.72 -11.97
N THR A 214 20.21 6.12 -12.48
CA THR A 214 19.92 6.10 -13.94
C THR A 214 19.98 7.48 -14.58
N GLY A 215 20.05 8.54 -13.77
CA GLY A 215 20.18 9.93 -14.21
C GLY A 215 18.85 10.68 -14.31
N VAL A 216 17.72 9.99 -14.10
CA VAL A 216 16.38 10.62 -14.11
C VAL A 216 15.88 10.98 -12.71
N GLU A 217 16.59 10.58 -11.64
CA GLU A 217 16.20 10.79 -10.25
C GLU A 217 16.00 12.27 -9.93
N ALA A 218 16.89 13.14 -10.42
CA ALA A 218 16.82 14.59 -10.21
C ALA A 218 15.65 15.22 -10.96
N ASP A 219 15.41 14.79 -12.20
CA ASP A 219 14.30 15.28 -13.02
C ASP A 219 12.95 14.86 -12.42
N ILE A 220 12.85 13.60 -11.98
CA ILE A 220 11.65 13.10 -11.30
C ILE A 220 11.42 13.88 -10.01
N ALA A 221 12.45 14.07 -9.18
CA ALA A 221 12.34 14.85 -7.95
C ALA A 221 11.83 16.29 -8.21
N ARG A 222 12.35 16.97 -9.23
CA ARG A 222 11.90 18.32 -9.64
C ARG A 222 10.45 18.36 -10.13
N ASN A 223 9.94 17.26 -10.68
CA ASN A 223 8.56 17.14 -11.14
C ASN A 223 7.59 16.64 -10.04
N THR A 224 8.06 16.54 -8.79
CA THR A 224 7.22 16.24 -7.63
C THR A 224 7.02 17.48 -6.76
N SER A 225 6.02 17.42 -5.88
CA SER A 225 5.70 18.46 -4.89
C SER A 225 6.72 18.55 -3.73
N GLN A 226 7.79 17.77 -3.76
CA GLN A 226 8.70 17.61 -2.62
C GLN A 226 9.90 18.55 -2.62
N LEU A 227 10.17 19.24 -3.73
CA LEU A 227 11.29 20.18 -3.82
C LEU A 227 10.78 21.62 -3.83
N ILE A 228 11.35 22.45 -2.95
CA ILE A 228 11.20 23.90 -3.03
C ILE A 228 12.50 24.47 -3.56
N VAL A 229 12.43 25.13 -4.71
CA VAL A 229 13.59 25.69 -5.41
C VAL A 229 13.62 27.22 -5.36
N ALA A 230 14.82 27.80 -5.47
CA ALA A 230 15.02 29.23 -5.56
C ALA A 230 14.40 29.79 -6.86
N ARG A 231 13.63 30.88 -6.73
CA ARG A 231 12.97 31.55 -7.86
C ARG A 231 13.96 32.26 -8.77
N ASP A 232 15.00 32.82 -8.17
CA ASP A 232 16.01 33.66 -8.82
C ASP A 232 17.35 33.57 -8.06
N ASP A 233 18.36 34.29 -8.53
CA ASP A 233 19.63 34.40 -7.82
C ASP A 233 19.47 35.24 -6.55
N GLY A 234 20.02 34.78 -5.43
CA GLY A 234 19.81 35.44 -4.14
C GLY A 234 20.75 34.99 -3.03
N GLU A 235 20.57 35.60 -1.86
CA GLU A 235 21.32 35.27 -0.64
C GLU A 235 20.37 34.78 0.45
N ILE A 236 20.72 33.68 1.12
CA ILE A 236 19.93 33.12 2.23
C ILE A 236 20.12 33.98 3.48
N VAL A 237 19.08 34.73 3.86
CA VAL A 237 19.09 35.59 5.05
C VAL A 237 18.79 34.79 6.31
N LYS A 238 17.93 33.77 6.19
CA LYS A 238 17.49 32.90 7.27
C LYS A 238 17.27 31.48 6.75
N ALA A 239 17.73 30.49 7.50
CA ALA A 239 17.46 29.08 7.27
C ALA A 239 17.38 28.41 8.65
N ASP A 240 16.18 28.06 9.08
CA ASP A 240 15.92 27.26 10.29
C ASP A 240 14.98 26.09 9.97
N GLY A 241 14.53 25.36 10.99
CA GLY A 241 13.64 24.21 10.77
C GLY A 241 12.28 24.58 10.20
N ASP A 242 11.81 25.81 10.37
CA ASP A 242 10.43 26.21 10.07
C ASP A 242 10.30 27.03 8.79
N GLU A 243 11.33 27.83 8.47
CA GLU A 243 11.35 28.67 7.29
C GLU A 243 12.75 28.92 6.69
N VAL A 244 12.77 29.12 5.38
CA VAL A 244 13.92 29.64 4.62
C VAL A 244 13.54 31.00 4.04
N ARG A 245 14.34 32.03 4.33
CA ARG A 245 14.16 33.38 3.75
C ARG A 245 15.29 33.71 2.79
N VAL A 246 14.91 33.98 1.55
CA VAL A 246 15.85 34.31 0.46
C VAL A 246 15.67 35.77 0.09
N LYS A 247 16.78 36.50 0.03
CA LYS A 247 16.84 37.88 -0.46
C LYS A 247 17.28 37.86 -1.91
N TYR A 248 16.33 38.02 -2.83
CA TYR A 248 16.60 38.13 -4.27
C TYR A 248 17.04 39.55 -4.65
N SER A 249 16.54 40.56 -3.94
CA SER A 249 16.96 41.95 -4.15
C SER A 249 16.88 42.75 -2.85
N PRO A 250 17.44 43.98 -2.78
CA PRO A 250 17.34 44.82 -1.57
C PRO A 250 15.90 45.10 -1.10
N LYS A 251 14.90 44.94 -1.97
CA LYS A 251 13.48 45.17 -1.68
C LYS A 251 12.64 43.89 -1.66
N GLU A 252 13.18 42.75 -2.07
CA GLU A 252 12.42 41.49 -2.19
C GLU A 252 13.08 40.40 -1.34
N ILE A 253 12.42 40.08 -0.22
CA ILE A 253 12.73 38.94 0.63
C ILE A 253 11.52 38.02 0.59
N VAL A 254 11.72 36.79 0.12
CA VAL A 254 10.67 35.76 0.03
C VAL A 254 10.90 34.72 1.12
N SER A 255 9.82 34.32 1.79
CA SER A 255 9.87 33.31 2.85
C SER A 255 9.19 32.02 2.38
N TYR A 256 9.89 30.91 2.52
CA TYR A 256 9.45 29.56 2.19
C TYR A 256 9.26 28.80 3.50
N HIS A 257 8.07 28.21 3.70
CA HIS A 257 7.73 27.49 4.93
C HIS A 257 7.99 26.00 4.74
N VAL A 258 8.46 25.35 5.79
CA VAL A 258 8.77 23.92 5.82
C VAL A 258 7.56 23.14 6.33
N THR A 259 7.17 22.10 5.62
CA THR A 259 6.13 21.15 6.08
C THR A 259 6.73 20.15 7.07
N HIS A 260 6.15 20.05 8.28
CA HIS A 260 6.56 19.10 9.32
C HIS A 260 5.50 18.04 9.58
N PHE A 261 5.89 16.78 9.47
CA PHE A 261 5.08 15.60 9.85
C PHE A 261 3.62 15.65 9.38
N GLU A 262 3.38 16.02 8.13
CA GLU A 262 2.03 15.98 7.54
C GLU A 262 1.68 14.53 7.17
N GLN A 263 0.43 14.12 7.44
CA GLN A 263 -0.06 12.79 7.07
C GLN A 263 -0.36 12.75 5.57
N SER A 264 0.13 11.72 4.87
CA SER A 264 -0.26 11.43 3.49
C SER A 264 -1.54 10.60 3.44
N ASN A 265 -2.12 10.48 2.25
CA ASN A 265 -3.28 9.60 2.00
C ASN A 265 -3.05 8.10 2.33
N ASP A 266 -1.80 7.64 2.46
CA ASP A 266 -1.43 6.26 2.83
C ASP A 266 -0.83 6.20 4.25
N ASP A 267 -1.22 7.12 5.13
CA ASP A 267 -0.78 7.19 6.53
C ASP A 267 0.74 7.32 6.69
N ARG A 268 1.43 7.88 5.68
CA ARG A 268 2.89 8.13 5.72
C ARG A 268 3.18 9.55 6.18
N SER A 269 4.39 9.75 6.68
CA SER A 269 4.86 11.09 7.03
C SER A 269 5.46 11.81 5.82
N ILE A 270 4.86 12.94 5.46
CA ILE A 270 5.46 13.94 4.58
C ILE A 270 6.20 14.93 5.49
N ASN A 271 7.53 14.88 5.43
CA ASN A 271 8.39 15.75 6.22
C ASN A 271 9.45 16.41 5.35
N GLN A 272 9.54 17.73 5.43
CA GLN A 272 10.52 18.52 4.71
C GLN A 272 11.72 18.89 5.60
N LYS A 273 12.89 19.01 4.98
CA LYS A 273 14.16 19.40 5.61
C LYS A 273 14.79 20.53 4.83
N VAL A 274 15.33 21.51 5.54
CA VAL A 274 16.09 22.62 4.93
C VAL A 274 17.46 22.12 4.50
N LYS A 275 17.83 22.39 3.24
CA LYS A 275 19.12 22.03 2.65
C LYS A 275 20.17 23.12 2.80
N VAL A 276 19.76 24.37 2.61
CA VAL A 276 20.64 25.54 2.58
C VAL A 276 20.98 26.07 3.97
N ARG A 277 22.07 26.82 4.07
CA ARG A 277 22.51 27.48 5.30
C ARG A 277 22.41 29.00 5.14
N ARG A 278 22.35 29.69 6.28
CA ARG A 278 22.37 31.16 6.30
C ARG A 278 23.70 31.67 5.73
N GLY A 279 23.60 32.63 4.80
CA GLY A 279 24.74 33.22 4.09
C GLY A 279 25.09 32.54 2.78
N ASP A 280 24.42 31.43 2.43
CA ASP A 280 24.64 30.79 1.13
C ASP A 280 24.13 31.69 0.00
N HIS A 281 24.85 31.72 -1.11
CA HIS A 281 24.39 32.29 -2.37
C HIS A 281 23.76 31.19 -3.21
N VAL A 282 22.51 31.38 -3.61
CA VAL A 282 21.74 30.44 -4.41
C VAL A 282 21.50 31.03 -5.79
N THR A 283 21.49 30.16 -6.79
CA THR A 283 21.12 30.49 -8.16
C THR A 283 19.69 30.06 -8.45
N LYS A 284 19.09 30.63 -9.49
CA LYS A 284 17.75 30.23 -9.95
C LYS A 284 17.68 28.72 -10.18
N GLY A 285 16.75 28.06 -9.46
CA GLY A 285 16.51 26.62 -9.58
C GLY A 285 17.29 25.75 -8.61
N ASP A 286 18.12 26.34 -7.74
CA ASP A 286 18.77 25.61 -6.64
C ASP A 286 17.77 25.13 -5.60
N VAL A 287 17.99 23.95 -5.04
CA VAL A 287 17.11 23.34 -4.04
C VAL A 287 17.31 23.99 -2.67
N LEU A 288 16.23 24.55 -2.12
CA LEU A 288 16.21 25.18 -0.79
C LEU A 288 15.76 24.19 0.29
N ILE A 289 14.70 23.44 0.01
CA ILE A 289 14.03 22.52 0.93
C ILE A 289 13.76 21.22 0.20
N GLU A 290 14.04 20.09 0.86
CA GLU A 290 13.85 18.73 0.36
C GLU A 290 12.76 18.02 1.17
N GLY A 291 11.84 17.34 0.49
CA GLY A 291 10.72 16.62 1.12
C GLY A 291 10.97 15.14 1.39
N ALA A 292 9.87 14.40 1.52
CA ALA A 292 9.88 12.97 1.77
C ALA A 292 10.53 12.21 0.60
N SER A 293 11.35 11.21 0.91
CA SER A 293 12.07 10.39 -0.08
C SER A 293 12.93 11.20 -1.07
N ILE A 294 13.51 12.32 -0.63
CA ILE A 294 14.48 13.10 -1.40
C ILE A 294 15.81 13.21 -0.64
N ALA A 295 16.92 13.11 -1.38
CA ALA A 295 18.26 13.41 -0.87
C ALA A 295 19.09 14.09 -1.95
N ASP A 296 19.71 15.21 -1.61
CA ASP A 296 20.59 15.97 -2.50
C ASP A 296 19.93 16.45 -3.81
N GLY A 297 18.60 16.60 -3.83
CA GLY A 297 17.82 16.98 -5.01
C GLY A 297 17.46 15.79 -5.91
N GLU A 298 17.78 14.57 -5.50
CA GLU A 298 17.47 13.32 -6.20
C GLU A 298 16.43 12.51 -5.43
N LEU A 299 15.65 11.71 -6.15
CA LEU A 299 14.74 10.74 -5.56
C LEU A 299 15.51 9.66 -4.78
N ALA A 300 15.11 9.44 -3.52
CA ALA A 300 15.75 8.55 -2.57
C ALA A 300 14.70 7.67 -1.86
N LEU A 301 14.28 6.59 -2.52
CA LEU A 301 13.23 5.67 -2.05
C LEU A 301 13.72 4.62 -1.02
N GLY A 302 15.03 4.44 -0.91
CA GLY A 302 15.67 3.39 -0.12
C GLY A 302 17.10 3.78 0.27
N ARG A 303 17.95 2.79 0.52
CA ARG A 303 19.36 3.01 0.88
C ARG A 303 20.28 1.93 0.31
N ASP A 304 21.55 2.28 0.14
CA ASP A 304 22.61 1.37 -0.31
C ASP A 304 23.18 0.54 0.85
N PHE A 305 23.09 -0.78 0.74
CA PHE A 305 23.64 -1.73 1.72
C PHE A 305 24.70 -2.62 1.11
N VAL A 306 25.60 -3.14 1.95
CA VAL A 306 26.55 -4.18 1.55
C VAL A 306 25.84 -5.54 1.55
N VAL A 307 25.67 -6.11 0.37
CA VAL A 307 24.92 -7.35 0.16
C VAL A 307 25.86 -8.50 -0.19
N ALA A 308 25.62 -9.67 0.40
CA ALA A 308 26.26 -10.93 0.01
C ALA A 308 25.26 -11.90 -0.62
N PHE A 309 25.63 -12.51 -1.74
CA PHE A 309 24.85 -13.55 -2.41
C PHE A 309 25.32 -14.95 -1.99
N MET A 310 24.80 -15.45 -0.87
CA MET A 310 25.11 -16.80 -0.36
C MET A 310 23.93 -17.37 0.43
N PRO A 311 23.73 -18.70 0.42
CA PRO A 311 22.79 -19.34 1.34
C PRO A 311 23.30 -19.26 2.79
N TRP A 312 22.39 -19.15 3.75
CA TRP A 312 22.74 -19.05 5.18
C TRP A 312 21.78 -19.83 6.07
N ASN A 313 22.17 -21.02 6.50
CA ASN A 313 21.45 -21.86 7.48
C ASN A 313 19.93 -22.03 7.21
N GLY A 314 19.50 -21.93 5.95
CA GLY A 314 18.09 -21.98 5.54
C GLY A 314 17.27 -20.71 5.87
N TYR A 315 17.83 -19.69 6.52
CA TYR A 315 17.10 -18.47 6.86
C TYR A 315 16.77 -17.60 5.65
N ASN A 316 17.53 -17.72 4.57
CA ASN A 316 17.24 -17.10 3.29
C ASN A 316 16.72 -18.10 2.25
N MET A 317 16.01 -19.15 2.68
CA MET A 317 15.35 -20.06 1.75
C MET A 317 14.33 -19.30 0.88
N ASP A 318 14.30 -19.63 -0.41
CA ASP A 318 13.53 -18.96 -1.45
C ASP A 318 13.76 -17.44 -1.48
N ASP A 319 12.76 -16.66 -1.05
CA ASP A 319 12.74 -15.20 -1.07
C ASP A 319 12.94 -14.58 0.31
N SER A 320 13.39 -15.36 1.28
CA SER A 320 13.66 -14.85 2.62
C SER A 320 14.95 -14.02 2.64
N ILE A 321 14.95 -12.93 3.41
CA ILE A 321 16.08 -12.00 3.54
C ILE A 321 16.60 -12.04 4.97
N ILE A 322 17.92 -11.95 5.12
CA ILE A 322 18.58 -11.83 6.42
C ILE A 322 19.19 -10.43 6.50
N LEU A 323 18.99 -9.76 7.63
CA LEU A 323 19.52 -8.42 7.91
C LEU A 323 20.46 -8.44 9.10
N SER A 324 21.45 -7.55 9.09
CA SER A 324 22.23 -7.19 10.28
C SER A 324 21.41 -6.34 11.25
N ASP A 325 21.54 -6.59 12.55
CA ASP A 325 20.92 -5.80 13.62
C ASP A 325 21.42 -4.35 13.65
N ARG A 326 22.60 -4.09 13.07
CA ARG A 326 23.15 -2.76 12.82
C ARG A 326 22.14 -1.87 12.11
N LEU A 327 21.42 -2.42 11.12
CA LEU A 327 20.43 -1.66 10.35
C LEU A 327 19.23 -1.20 11.19
N VAL A 328 18.88 -1.97 12.22
CA VAL A 328 17.80 -1.64 13.17
C VAL A 328 18.29 -0.63 14.21
N ARG A 329 19.52 -0.82 14.71
CA ARG A 329 20.16 0.04 15.70
C ARG A 329 20.43 1.45 15.15
N ASP A 330 20.89 1.53 13.91
CA ASP A 330 21.25 2.79 13.25
C ASP A 330 20.06 3.46 12.54
N ASP A 331 18.84 2.92 12.66
CA ASP A 331 17.63 3.45 12.03
C ASP A 331 17.76 3.62 10.50
N GLU A 332 18.40 2.65 9.85
CA GLU A 332 18.68 2.70 8.41
C GLU A 332 17.42 2.48 7.56
N LEU A 333 16.48 1.67 8.05
CA LEU A 333 15.21 1.31 7.40
C LEU A 333 13.99 1.66 8.29
N THR A 334 14.10 2.76 9.04
CA THR A 334 13.03 3.26 9.92
C THR A 334 12.16 4.28 9.16
N SER A 335 10.83 4.11 9.25
CA SER A 335 9.83 5.00 8.67
C SER A 335 8.92 5.57 9.76
N ILE A 336 8.17 6.64 9.45
CA ILE A 336 7.15 7.19 10.34
C ILE A 336 5.79 7.00 9.68
N ASN A 337 4.88 6.35 10.41
CA ASN A 337 3.47 6.29 10.04
C ASN A 337 2.69 7.25 10.93
N ILE A 338 1.68 7.91 10.38
CA ILE A 338 0.79 8.79 11.12
C ILE A 338 -0.62 8.28 10.91
N ASP A 339 -1.20 7.72 11.96
CA ASP A 339 -2.60 7.33 11.98
C ASP A 339 -3.44 8.49 12.48
N ASP A 340 -4.60 8.72 11.85
CA ASP A 340 -5.60 9.63 12.38
C ASP A 340 -6.85 8.90 12.90
N PHE A 341 -7.38 9.41 13.99
CA PHE A 341 -8.60 8.92 14.62
C PHE A 341 -9.60 10.06 14.65
N MET A 342 -10.71 9.86 13.94
CA MET A 342 -11.78 10.84 13.81
C MET A 342 -12.96 10.43 14.68
N VAL A 343 -13.30 11.27 15.66
CA VAL A 343 -14.38 11.03 16.61
C VAL A 343 -15.44 12.10 16.43
N GLU A 344 -16.64 11.69 16.05
CA GLU A 344 -17.80 12.58 15.98
C GLU A 344 -18.62 12.50 17.28
N VAL A 345 -19.03 13.67 17.75
CA VAL A 345 -19.91 13.85 18.92
C VAL A 345 -21.27 14.27 18.40
N ARG A 346 -22.26 13.40 18.58
CA ARG A 346 -23.57 13.54 17.94
C ARG A 346 -24.68 13.91 18.92
N GLU A 347 -25.71 14.55 18.40
CA GLU A 347 -26.97 14.73 19.09
C GLU A 347 -27.85 13.49 18.87
N THR A 348 -28.10 12.72 19.93
CA THR A 348 -28.97 11.54 19.86
C THR A 348 -30.39 11.87 20.32
N LYS A 349 -31.35 10.99 20.02
CA LYS A 349 -32.75 11.14 20.49
C LYS A 349 -32.88 11.20 22.02
N LEU A 350 -31.94 10.60 22.74
CA LEU A 350 -31.94 10.48 24.20
C LEU A 350 -31.16 11.62 24.88
N GLY A 351 -30.46 12.44 24.09
CA GLY A 351 -29.62 13.53 24.56
C GLY A 351 -28.33 13.64 23.76
N PRO A 352 -27.57 14.74 23.93
CA PRO A 352 -26.28 14.90 23.28
C PRO A 352 -25.24 13.93 23.85
N GLU A 353 -24.38 13.38 23.01
CA GLU A 353 -23.13 12.77 23.44
C GLU A 353 -22.22 13.84 24.06
N ILE A 354 -21.49 13.47 25.11
CA ILE A 354 -20.62 14.40 25.84
C ILE A 354 -19.20 13.84 25.84
N VAL A 355 -18.24 14.71 25.55
CA VAL A 355 -16.80 14.40 25.70
C VAL A 355 -16.39 14.80 27.12
N THR A 356 -15.85 13.84 27.87
CA THR A 356 -15.49 14.05 29.28
C THR A 356 -14.46 13.02 29.73
N ARG A 357 -13.63 13.42 30.71
CA ARG A 357 -12.73 12.52 31.42
C ARG A 357 -13.47 11.59 32.39
N ASP A 358 -14.68 11.96 32.81
CA ASP A 358 -15.47 11.22 33.82
C ASP A 358 -16.28 10.09 33.17
N ILE A 359 -15.58 9.02 32.83
CA ILE A 359 -16.10 7.83 32.12
C ILE A 359 -16.49 6.75 33.15
N PRO A 360 -17.72 6.21 33.11
CA PRO A 360 -18.15 5.18 34.06
C PRO A 360 -17.33 3.89 33.90
N ASN A 361 -17.04 3.22 35.02
CA ASN A 361 -16.37 1.91 35.08
C ASN A 361 -14.97 1.84 34.46
N VAL A 362 -14.33 2.98 34.20
CA VAL A 362 -12.95 3.05 33.70
C VAL A 362 -11.99 3.44 34.83
N SER A 363 -10.85 2.75 34.92
CA SER A 363 -9.84 3.01 35.94
C SER A 363 -9.11 4.35 35.72
N GLU A 364 -8.68 5.03 36.78
CA GLU A 364 -7.86 6.25 36.69
C GLU A 364 -6.55 6.03 35.91
N GLU A 365 -5.99 4.82 35.96
CA GLU A 365 -4.78 4.49 35.20
C GLU A 365 -5.03 4.55 33.69
N SER A 366 -6.21 4.14 33.21
CA SER A 366 -6.61 4.24 31.80
C SER A 366 -6.89 5.68 31.36
N LEU A 367 -7.23 6.56 32.30
CA LEU A 367 -7.53 7.98 32.05
C LEU A 367 -6.29 8.87 32.16
N ARG A 368 -5.12 8.32 32.51
CA ARG A 368 -3.88 9.08 32.80
C ARG A 368 -3.42 10.03 31.68
N HIS A 369 -3.77 9.70 30.44
CA HIS A 369 -3.37 10.46 29.25
C HIS A 369 -4.37 11.52 28.82
N LEU A 370 -5.57 11.52 29.41
CA LEU A 370 -6.64 12.47 29.10
C LEU A 370 -6.48 13.77 29.87
N ASP A 371 -6.71 14.88 29.17
CA ASP A 371 -6.81 16.22 29.75
C ASP A 371 -8.13 16.39 30.53
N GLU A 372 -8.36 17.61 31.03
CA GLU A 372 -9.59 17.94 31.78
C GLU A 372 -10.86 17.84 30.93
N ASN A 373 -10.74 17.96 29.60
CA ASN A 373 -11.85 17.86 28.66
C ASN A 373 -12.16 16.41 28.28
N GLY A 374 -11.31 15.44 28.63
CA GLY A 374 -11.43 14.05 28.22
C GLY A 374 -10.78 13.75 26.87
N ILE A 375 -9.86 14.58 26.40
CA ILE A 375 -9.12 14.38 25.14
C ILE A 375 -7.66 14.05 25.47
N VAL A 376 -7.06 13.14 24.73
CA VAL A 376 -5.66 12.77 24.92
C VAL A 376 -4.71 13.97 24.73
N SER A 377 -3.73 14.10 25.62
CA SER A 377 -2.75 15.18 25.57
C SER A 377 -1.70 14.96 24.47
N VAL A 378 -1.35 16.03 23.75
CA VAL A 378 -0.24 16.00 22.77
C VAL A 378 1.06 15.66 23.49
N GLY A 379 1.80 14.70 22.93
CA GLY A 379 3.04 14.17 23.49
C GLY A 379 2.86 12.91 24.33
N ALA A 380 1.62 12.49 24.63
CA ALA A 380 1.36 11.23 25.33
C ALA A 380 1.75 10.03 24.48
N GLU A 381 2.38 9.02 25.11
CA GLU A 381 2.65 7.72 24.51
C GLU A 381 1.49 6.78 24.79
N VAL A 382 0.75 6.44 23.74
CA VAL A 382 -0.47 5.63 23.79
C VAL A 382 -0.20 4.24 23.26
N LYS A 383 -0.77 3.24 23.94
CA LYS A 383 -0.72 1.83 23.59
C LYS A 383 -2.13 1.33 23.30
N SER A 384 -2.24 0.16 22.67
CA SER A 384 -3.51 -0.53 22.45
C SER A 384 -4.35 -0.58 23.74
N GLY A 385 -5.62 -0.17 23.64
CA GLY A 385 -6.57 -0.09 24.75
C GLY A 385 -6.60 1.24 25.50
N ASP A 386 -5.57 2.09 25.38
CA ASP A 386 -5.58 3.44 25.98
C ASP A 386 -6.70 4.29 25.35
N VAL A 387 -7.33 5.14 26.17
CA VAL A 387 -8.41 6.04 25.74
C VAL A 387 -7.82 7.26 25.04
N LEU A 388 -8.29 7.53 23.82
CA LEU A 388 -7.89 8.69 23.01
C LEU A 388 -8.88 9.85 23.17
N VAL A 389 -10.19 9.55 23.19
CA VAL A 389 -11.26 10.51 23.49
C VAL A 389 -12.26 9.85 24.41
N GLY A 390 -12.40 10.37 25.62
CA GLY A 390 -13.46 10.01 26.54
C GLY A 390 -14.80 10.50 26.04
N LYS A 391 -15.66 9.60 25.58
CA LYS A 391 -16.99 9.91 25.05
C LYS A 391 -18.04 9.09 25.77
N ILE A 392 -19.10 9.76 26.23
CA ILE A 392 -20.25 9.12 26.87
C ILE A 392 -21.53 9.40 26.09
N THR A 393 -22.33 8.35 25.90
CA THR A 393 -23.62 8.44 25.20
C THR A 393 -24.75 8.17 26.19
N PRO A 394 -25.80 9.01 26.28
CA PRO A 394 -26.96 8.75 27.13
C PRO A 394 -27.62 7.41 26.79
N LYS A 395 -27.87 6.59 27.81
CA LYS A 395 -28.65 5.35 27.68
C LYS A 395 -30.12 5.66 27.91
N GLY A 396 -30.99 5.05 27.11
CA GLY A 396 -32.43 5.07 27.39
C GLY A 396 -32.73 4.15 28.56
N GLU A 397 -33.85 4.39 29.25
CA GLU A 397 -34.51 3.37 30.07
C GLU A 397 -35.10 2.29 29.15
N GLN A 398 -34.25 1.46 28.54
CA GLN A 398 -34.67 0.15 28.06
C GLN A 398 -34.53 -0.85 29.21
N GLU A 399 -35.36 -1.91 29.16
CA GLU A 399 -35.40 -2.98 30.16
C GLU A 399 -33.99 -3.58 30.31
N LEU A 400 -33.26 -3.12 31.33
CA LEU A 400 -32.06 -3.81 31.80
C LEU A 400 -32.39 -5.29 31.89
N SER A 401 -31.48 -6.12 31.40
CA SER A 401 -31.57 -7.57 31.61
C SER A 401 -31.82 -7.85 33.09
N SER A 402 -32.52 -8.95 33.39
CA SER A 402 -32.84 -9.32 34.77
C SER A 402 -31.57 -9.40 35.63
N GLU A 403 -30.47 -9.84 35.02
CA GLU A 403 -29.12 -9.94 35.55
C GLU A 403 -28.51 -8.57 35.84
N GLU A 404 -28.50 -7.64 34.87
CA GLU A 404 -27.99 -6.27 35.08
C GLU A 404 -28.81 -5.50 36.12
N ARG A 405 -30.12 -5.72 36.15
CA ARG A 405 -31.02 -5.13 37.14
C ARG A 405 -30.70 -5.63 38.55
N LEU A 406 -30.42 -6.92 38.69
CA LEU A 406 -29.98 -7.52 39.95
C LEU A 406 -28.60 -6.99 40.36
N LEU A 407 -27.63 -6.93 39.43
CA LEU A 407 -26.30 -6.37 39.69
C LEU A 407 -26.39 -4.92 40.18
N ARG A 408 -27.23 -4.10 39.54
CA ARG A 408 -27.50 -2.72 39.95
C ARG A 408 -28.09 -2.63 41.35
N ALA A 409 -29.00 -3.54 41.70
CA ALA A 409 -29.61 -3.61 43.03
C ALA A 409 -28.61 -4.05 44.12
N ILE A 410 -27.68 -4.96 43.79
CA ILE A 410 -26.68 -5.48 44.73
C ILE A 410 -25.57 -4.47 45.00
N PHE A 411 -24.97 -3.91 43.93
CA PHE A 411 -23.79 -3.05 44.07
C PHE A 411 -24.14 -1.61 44.40
N GLY A 412 -25.43 -1.23 44.35
CA GLY A 412 -25.89 0.12 44.68
C GLY A 412 -25.24 1.19 43.81
N GLU A 413 -24.64 0.80 42.68
CA GLU A 413 -24.03 1.71 41.74
C GLU A 413 -25.14 2.59 41.20
N LYS A 414 -25.07 3.88 41.54
CA LYS A 414 -25.61 4.94 40.70
C LYS A 414 -24.78 4.94 39.41
N ALA A 415 -24.88 3.87 38.63
CA ALA A 415 -24.40 3.86 37.27
C ALA A 415 -25.05 5.07 36.62
N LYS A 416 -24.23 6.05 36.24
CA LYS A 416 -24.69 7.19 35.47
C LYS A 416 -25.46 6.62 34.28
N ASP A 417 -26.57 7.24 33.89
CA ASP A 417 -27.45 6.80 32.79
C ASP A 417 -26.78 6.97 31.41
N VAL A 418 -25.50 6.64 31.30
CA VAL A 418 -24.62 6.88 30.17
C VAL A 418 -23.75 5.64 29.92
N ARG A 419 -23.39 5.41 28.65
CA ARG A 419 -22.51 4.34 28.19
C ARG A 419 -21.15 4.93 27.84
N ASP A 420 -20.08 4.19 28.13
CA ASP A 420 -18.78 4.46 27.53
C ASP A 420 -18.83 4.15 26.02
N THR A 421 -18.64 5.18 25.19
CA THR A 421 -18.50 5.09 23.73
C THR A 421 -17.20 5.76 23.27
N SER A 422 -16.21 5.75 24.16
CA SER A 422 -14.91 6.39 23.97
C SER A 422 -14.13 5.79 22.82
N GLN A 423 -13.39 6.65 22.13
CA GLN A 423 -12.41 6.20 21.14
C GLN A 423 -11.18 5.68 21.87
N ARG A 424 -10.80 4.44 21.56
CA ARG A 424 -9.60 3.79 22.10
C ARG A 424 -8.57 3.52 21.01
N MET A 425 -7.32 3.36 21.40
CA MET A 425 -6.27 2.92 20.50
C MET A 425 -6.51 1.47 20.06
N GLY A 426 -6.54 1.24 18.75
CA GLY A 426 -6.82 -0.06 18.16
C GLY A 426 -5.78 -1.14 18.51
N ASN A 427 -6.14 -2.40 18.29
CA ASN A 427 -5.29 -3.56 18.57
C ASN A 427 -4.03 -3.53 17.70
N GLY A 428 -2.86 -3.74 18.33
CA GLY A 428 -1.56 -3.76 17.66
C GLY A 428 -0.97 -2.39 17.30
N LYS A 429 -1.73 -1.29 17.47
CA LYS A 429 -1.25 0.07 17.25
C LYS A 429 -0.67 0.68 18.54
N HIS A 430 0.34 1.52 18.36
CA HIS A 430 0.96 2.30 19.42
C HIS A 430 1.66 3.51 18.82
N GLY A 431 1.90 4.54 19.62
CA GLY A 431 2.66 5.68 19.14
C GLY A 431 2.55 6.88 20.06
N LYS A 432 3.00 8.01 19.56
CA LYS A 432 2.97 9.28 20.26
C LYS A 432 1.93 10.19 19.64
N VAL A 433 1.09 10.80 20.46
CA VAL A 433 0.14 11.81 19.99
C VAL A 433 0.90 13.05 19.53
N VAL A 434 0.80 13.38 18.25
CA VAL A 434 1.53 14.53 17.65
C VAL A 434 0.62 15.73 17.39
N GLY A 435 -0.69 15.51 17.29
CA GLY A 435 -1.64 16.60 17.07
C GLY A 435 -3.05 16.24 17.45
N VAL A 436 -3.80 17.24 17.88
CA VAL A 436 -5.24 17.15 18.15
C VAL A 436 -5.90 18.36 17.50
N ARG A 437 -6.93 18.14 16.68
CA ARG A 437 -7.74 19.18 16.05
C ARG A 437 -9.19 19.00 16.49
N VAL A 438 -9.79 20.08 16.99
CA VAL A 438 -11.18 20.08 17.44
C VAL A 438 -11.98 21.02 16.54
N PHE A 439 -12.98 20.47 15.86
CA PHE A 439 -13.90 21.20 15.01
C PHE A 439 -15.25 21.32 15.75
N SER A 440 -15.73 22.54 15.91
CA SER A 440 -17.04 22.83 16.50
C SER A 440 -17.81 23.82 15.65
N ARG A 441 -19.16 23.76 15.72
CA ARG A 441 -20.03 24.75 15.05
C ARG A 441 -19.81 26.16 15.58
N GLU A 442 -19.46 26.28 16.87
CA GLU A 442 -19.17 27.57 17.52
C GLU A 442 -17.97 28.28 16.90
N ASN A 443 -16.97 27.51 16.44
CA ASN A 443 -15.78 28.03 15.76
C ASN A 443 -16.02 28.31 14.26
N GLY A 444 -17.25 28.20 13.78
CA GLY A 444 -17.60 28.45 12.38
C GLY A 444 -17.24 27.31 11.42
N HIS A 445 -16.94 26.12 11.93
CA HIS A 445 -16.71 24.94 11.09
C HIS A 445 -18.03 24.34 10.60
N GLU A 446 -18.05 23.94 9.33
CA GLU A 446 -19.19 23.24 8.73
C GLU A 446 -19.13 21.76 9.12
N LEU A 447 -20.07 21.32 9.95
CA LEU A 447 -20.19 19.93 10.40
C LEU A 447 -21.45 19.28 9.81
N LYS A 448 -21.43 17.95 9.68
CA LYS A 448 -22.62 17.17 9.27
C LYS A 448 -23.81 17.47 10.19
N ALA A 449 -25.03 17.34 9.65
CA ALA A 449 -26.25 17.51 10.44
C ALA A 449 -26.26 16.55 11.64
N GLY A 450 -26.62 17.05 12.82
CA GLY A 450 -26.60 16.26 14.06
C GLY A 450 -25.22 16.07 14.71
N VAL A 451 -24.12 16.47 14.05
CA VAL A 451 -22.78 16.51 14.67
C VAL A 451 -22.57 17.85 15.37
N LEU A 452 -22.30 17.80 16.66
CA LEU A 452 -22.05 18.96 17.53
C LEU A 452 -20.58 19.37 17.47
N MET A 453 -19.69 18.38 17.52
CA MET A 453 -18.25 18.53 17.58
C MET A 453 -17.57 17.33 16.91
N GLN A 454 -16.41 17.54 16.34
CA GLN A 454 -15.59 16.51 15.72
C GLN A 454 -14.15 16.67 16.20
N ILE A 455 -13.55 15.61 16.70
CA ILE A 455 -12.20 15.59 17.26
C ILE A 455 -11.35 14.68 16.41
N GLN A 456 -10.26 15.20 15.87
CA GLN A 456 -9.29 14.45 15.08
C GLN A 456 -7.97 14.37 15.87
N ILE A 457 -7.46 13.15 16.06
CA ILE A 457 -6.22 12.88 16.79
C ILE A 457 -5.23 12.22 15.86
N PHE A 458 -4.02 12.76 15.79
CA PHE A 458 -2.91 12.22 15.01
C PHE A 458 -1.95 11.50 15.95
N VAL A 459 -1.70 10.23 15.68
CA VAL A 459 -0.72 9.40 16.41
C VAL A 459 0.38 8.99 15.46
N ALA A 460 1.60 9.43 15.75
CA ALA A 460 2.78 9.04 14.98
C ALA A 460 3.45 7.81 15.59
N GLN A 461 3.75 6.84 14.75
CA GLN A 461 4.47 5.61 15.08
C GLN A 461 5.81 5.57 14.35
N LEU A 462 6.89 5.32 15.09
CA LEU A 462 8.20 5.01 14.52
C LEU A 462 8.26 3.52 14.18
N CYS A 463 8.25 3.21 12.89
CA CYS A 463 8.25 1.85 12.37
C CYS A 463 9.67 1.44 11.96
N LYS A 464 10.43 0.88 12.92
CA LYS A 464 11.71 0.22 12.62
C LYS A 464 11.49 -1.01 11.74
N VAL A 465 12.52 -1.45 11.01
CA VAL A 465 12.44 -2.71 10.25
C VAL A 465 12.35 -3.90 11.21
N ALA A 466 11.42 -4.82 10.92
CA ALA A 466 11.16 -6.00 11.75
C ALA A 466 11.13 -7.29 10.92
N VAL A 467 11.25 -8.43 11.60
CA VAL A 467 11.01 -9.75 10.98
C VAL A 467 9.55 -9.80 10.50
N GLY A 468 9.35 -10.20 9.25
CA GLY A 468 8.06 -10.17 8.57
C GLY A 468 7.83 -8.95 7.68
N ASP A 469 8.65 -7.89 7.80
CA ASP A 469 8.61 -6.77 6.86
C ASP A 469 9.13 -7.18 5.49
N LYS A 470 8.58 -6.56 4.44
CA LYS A 470 8.97 -6.83 3.06
C LYS A 470 9.93 -5.77 2.53
N LEU A 471 11.06 -6.23 2.00
CA LEU A 471 12.04 -5.41 1.29
C LEU A 471 12.09 -5.81 -0.19
N ALA A 472 12.59 -4.90 -1.02
CA ALA A 472 12.83 -5.18 -2.44
C ALA A 472 14.01 -4.38 -2.98
N GLY A 473 14.64 -4.89 -4.03
CA GLY A 473 15.50 -4.11 -4.91
C GLY A 473 14.73 -3.55 -6.11
N ARG A 474 15.39 -2.73 -6.92
CA ARG A 474 14.80 -2.14 -8.14
C ARG A 474 14.60 -3.16 -9.27
N HIS A 475 15.24 -4.33 -9.17
CA HIS A 475 15.27 -5.38 -10.19
C HIS A 475 14.17 -6.45 -10.05
N GLY A 476 13.11 -6.17 -9.29
CA GLY A 476 12.01 -7.12 -9.06
C GLY A 476 12.38 -8.29 -8.14
N ASN A 477 13.53 -8.22 -7.45
CA ASN A 477 13.87 -9.07 -6.31
C ASN A 477 13.12 -8.56 -5.08
N LYS A 478 12.27 -9.40 -4.50
CA LYS A 478 11.47 -9.09 -3.31
C LYS A 478 11.69 -10.16 -2.27
N GLY A 479 11.61 -9.78 -1.01
CA GLY A 479 11.74 -10.75 0.05
C GLY A 479 11.24 -10.27 1.39
N VAL A 480 10.90 -11.23 2.25
CA VAL A 480 10.46 -10.96 3.61
C VAL A 480 11.66 -11.16 4.53
N VAL A 481 11.85 -10.24 5.47
CA VAL A 481 12.90 -10.37 6.49
C VAL A 481 12.57 -11.57 7.37
N ALA A 482 13.34 -12.65 7.24
CA ALA A 482 13.13 -13.87 8.02
C ALA A 482 13.92 -13.85 9.33
N ARG A 483 15.09 -13.21 9.34
CA ARG A 483 15.92 -13.10 10.54
C ARG A 483 16.72 -11.81 10.54
N ILE A 484 16.84 -11.23 11.73
CA ILE A 484 17.79 -10.14 12.02
C ILE A 484 18.88 -10.76 12.89
N LEU A 485 20.11 -10.80 12.39
CA LEU A 485 21.27 -11.39 13.07
C LEU A 485 22.08 -10.30 13.77
N PRO A 486 22.67 -10.59 14.94
CA PRO A 486 23.69 -9.72 15.52
C PRO A 486 24.81 -9.43 14.51
N GLU A 487 25.31 -8.20 14.48
CA GLU A 487 26.41 -7.79 13.59
C GLU A 487 27.64 -8.72 13.69
N ALA A 488 27.92 -9.24 14.88
CA ALA A 488 29.04 -10.17 15.12
C ALA A 488 28.84 -11.55 14.45
N ASP A 489 27.60 -11.98 14.24
CA ASP A 489 27.28 -13.28 13.63
C ASP A 489 27.21 -13.18 12.10
N MET A 490 27.19 -11.97 11.55
CA MET A 490 27.14 -11.74 10.11
C MET A 490 28.47 -12.13 9.44
N PRO A 491 28.44 -12.66 8.21
CA PRO A 491 29.64 -12.80 7.39
C PRO A 491 30.40 -11.49 7.29
N PHE A 492 31.72 -11.57 7.38
CA PHE A 492 32.58 -10.39 7.30
C PHE A 492 33.71 -10.57 6.29
N MET A 493 34.18 -9.45 5.76
CA MET A 493 35.30 -9.38 4.81
C MET A 493 36.64 -9.42 5.57
N GLU A 494 37.75 -9.63 4.86
CA GLU A 494 39.10 -9.71 5.45
C GLU A 494 39.50 -8.46 6.26
N ASN A 495 38.94 -7.29 5.94
CA ASN A 495 39.13 -6.06 6.69
C ASN A 495 38.32 -5.96 8.00
N GLY A 496 37.56 -7.00 8.35
CA GLY A 496 36.69 -7.06 9.53
C GLY A 496 35.32 -6.41 9.36
N ALA A 497 35.00 -5.83 8.19
CA ALA A 497 33.71 -5.20 7.96
C ALA A 497 32.63 -6.27 7.66
N PRO A 498 31.53 -6.32 8.42
CA PRO A 498 30.43 -7.25 8.19
C PRO A 498 29.56 -6.83 7.01
N VAL A 499 28.84 -7.79 6.44
CA VAL A 499 27.80 -7.53 5.43
C VAL A 499 26.50 -7.10 6.11
N ASP A 500 25.71 -6.29 5.41
CA ASP A 500 24.45 -5.76 5.93
C ASP A 500 23.26 -6.68 5.64
N VAL A 501 23.25 -7.29 4.45
CA VAL A 501 22.14 -8.11 3.95
C VAL A 501 22.67 -9.37 3.28
N ILE A 502 22.02 -10.50 3.54
CA ILE A 502 22.32 -11.77 2.85
C ILE A 502 21.12 -12.14 1.97
N LEU A 503 21.37 -12.27 0.67
CA LEU A 503 20.39 -12.69 -0.33
C LEU A 503 20.71 -14.07 -0.86
N ASN A 504 19.66 -14.82 -1.20
CA ASN A 504 19.80 -16.14 -1.79
C ASN A 504 20.18 -16.06 -3.28
N PRO A 505 21.30 -16.66 -3.71
CA PRO A 505 21.70 -16.63 -5.12
C PRO A 505 20.75 -17.42 -6.04
N LEU A 506 20.01 -18.42 -5.53
CA LEU A 506 19.16 -19.30 -6.34
C LEU A 506 18.00 -18.55 -7.05
N GLY A 507 17.58 -17.42 -6.48
CA GLY A 507 16.51 -16.59 -7.05
C GLY A 507 16.94 -15.81 -8.30
N VAL A 508 18.23 -15.62 -8.56
CA VAL A 508 18.71 -14.76 -9.66
C VAL A 508 18.60 -15.45 -11.03
N PRO A 509 19.10 -16.68 -11.24
CA PRO A 509 19.08 -17.31 -12.57
C PRO A 509 17.66 -17.63 -13.04
N SER A 510 16.79 -18.12 -12.14
CA SER A 510 15.40 -18.48 -12.47
C SER A 510 14.54 -17.29 -12.87
N ARG A 511 14.89 -16.10 -12.40
CA ARG A 511 14.16 -14.85 -12.66
C ARG A 511 14.73 -14.03 -13.80
N MET A 512 15.96 -14.33 -14.22
CA MET A 512 16.68 -13.59 -15.26
C MET A 512 16.71 -12.08 -15.01
N ASN A 513 16.95 -11.67 -13.77
CA ASN A 513 17.14 -10.27 -13.36
C ASN A 513 18.60 -10.02 -12.97
N LEU A 514 19.49 -10.23 -13.95
CA LEU A 514 20.94 -10.13 -13.77
C LEU A 514 21.41 -8.71 -13.48
N GLY A 515 20.61 -7.69 -13.82
CA GLY A 515 20.94 -6.29 -13.54
C GLY A 515 21.28 -6.03 -12.07
N GLN A 516 20.70 -6.78 -11.14
CA GLN A 516 21.02 -6.65 -9.70
C GLN A 516 22.48 -7.00 -9.38
N LEU A 517 23.09 -7.92 -10.13
CA LEU A 517 24.51 -8.29 -9.95
C LEU A 517 25.41 -7.20 -10.55
N PHE A 518 25.01 -6.62 -11.68
CA PHE A 518 25.71 -5.48 -12.28
C PHE A 518 25.68 -4.27 -11.35
N GLU A 519 24.51 -3.96 -10.77
CA GLU A 519 24.37 -2.94 -9.72
C GLU A 519 25.29 -3.24 -8.53
N THR A 520 25.28 -4.48 -8.03
CA THR A 520 26.08 -4.90 -6.88
C THR A 520 27.58 -4.67 -7.10
N HIS A 521 28.11 -5.11 -8.23
CA HIS A 521 29.53 -4.99 -8.56
C HIS A 521 29.93 -3.52 -8.79
N LEU A 522 29.18 -2.80 -9.62
CA LEU A 522 29.46 -1.41 -9.93
C LEU A 522 29.33 -0.53 -8.68
N GLY A 523 28.31 -0.77 -7.86
CA GLY A 523 28.10 -0.09 -6.59
C GLY A 523 29.25 -0.32 -5.61
N MET A 524 29.83 -1.52 -5.57
CA MET A 524 30.96 -1.82 -4.71
C MET A 524 32.21 -1.02 -5.11
N ALA A 525 32.51 -0.99 -6.42
CA ALA A 525 33.63 -0.21 -6.95
C ALA A 525 33.43 1.29 -6.70
N ALA A 526 32.25 1.81 -6.99
CA ALA A 526 31.89 3.21 -6.80
C ALA A 526 31.96 3.63 -5.32
N ARG A 527 31.49 2.78 -4.40
CA ARG A 527 31.58 3.03 -2.95
C ARG A 527 33.03 3.05 -2.47
N ALA A 528 33.85 2.10 -2.90
CA ALA A 528 35.25 2.02 -2.51
C ALA A 528 36.07 3.23 -3.02
N LEU A 529 35.74 3.72 -4.23
CA LEU A 529 36.40 4.86 -4.86
C LEU A 529 35.79 6.23 -4.48
N GLY A 530 34.62 6.24 -3.84
CA GLY A 530 33.99 7.45 -3.32
C GLY A 530 33.27 8.32 -4.37
N TYR A 531 32.67 7.70 -5.39
CA TYR A 531 31.86 8.41 -6.39
C TYR A 531 30.47 7.77 -6.57
N LYS A 532 29.54 8.52 -7.19
CA LYS A 532 28.25 8.01 -7.68
C LYS A 532 28.30 7.87 -9.19
N VAL A 533 27.56 6.91 -9.73
CA VAL A 533 27.58 6.57 -11.16
C VAL A 533 26.19 6.57 -11.74
N ILE A 534 26.07 7.08 -12.96
CA ILE A 534 24.84 7.07 -13.74
C ILE A 534 24.97 5.97 -14.80
N THR A 535 23.99 5.07 -14.83
CA THR A 535 23.83 4.04 -15.86
C THR A 535 22.45 4.19 -16.50
N ALA A 536 22.40 4.93 -17.61
CA ALA A 536 21.12 5.26 -18.25
C ALA A 536 20.42 3.99 -18.79
N PRO A 537 19.08 3.94 -18.79
CA PRO A 537 18.34 2.77 -19.29
C PRO A 537 18.65 2.50 -20.77
N PHE A 538 18.95 1.25 -21.11
CA PHE A 538 19.38 0.82 -22.47
C PHE A 538 20.71 1.43 -22.97
N ASP A 539 21.42 2.17 -22.11
CA ASP A 539 22.77 2.70 -22.37
C ASP A 539 23.68 2.45 -21.15
N GLY A 540 23.56 1.23 -20.60
CA GLY A 540 24.23 0.87 -19.36
C GLY A 540 25.73 0.69 -19.50
N VAL A 541 26.44 0.80 -18.37
CA VAL A 541 27.90 0.63 -18.31
C VAL A 541 28.30 -0.78 -18.79
N PRO A 542 29.20 -0.91 -19.78
CA PRO A 542 29.70 -2.19 -20.24
C PRO A 542 30.38 -3.01 -19.13
N ILE A 543 30.32 -4.34 -19.25
CA ILE A 543 30.91 -5.25 -18.25
C ILE A 543 32.43 -5.05 -18.08
N ASN A 544 33.15 -4.79 -19.17
CA ASN A 544 34.61 -4.58 -19.15
C ASN A 544 34.98 -3.33 -18.33
N ASP A 545 34.13 -2.30 -18.35
CA ASP A 545 34.34 -1.09 -17.58
C ASP A 545 34.07 -1.36 -16.09
N ILE A 546 33.01 -2.11 -15.76
CA ILE A 546 32.74 -2.55 -14.37
C ILE A 546 33.92 -3.36 -13.82
N GLN A 547 34.46 -4.29 -14.61
CA GLN A 547 35.64 -5.08 -14.25
C GLN A 547 36.88 -4.20 -14.02
N SER A 548 37.12 -3.24 -14.90
CA SER A 548 38.23 -2.28 -14.78
C SER A 548 38.08 -1.40 -13.53
N GLU A 549 36.86 -0.99 -13.21
CA GLU A 549 36.53 -0.21 -12.01
C GLU A 549 36.74 -1.01 -10.71
N LEU A 550 36.36 -2.30 -10.70
CA LEU A 550 36.65 -3.20 -9.58
C LEU A 550 38.15 -3.32 -9.34
N VAL A 551 38.94 -3.53 -10.40
CA VAL A 551 40.41 -3.60 -10.30
C VAL A 551 40.98 -2.26 -9.80
N ARG A 552 40.46 -1.13 -10.30
CA ARG A 552 40.87 0.22 -9.84
C ARG A 552 40.56 0.44 -8.36
N ALA A 553 39.47 -0.13 -7.86
CA ALA A 553 39.09 -0.12 -6.45
C ALA A 553 39.91 -1.08 -5.57
N GLY A 554 40.83 -1.87 -6.16
CA GLY A 554 41.59 -2.89 -5.44
C GLY A 554 40.77 -4.15 -5.13
N LEU A 555 39.66 -4.37 -5.84
CA LEU A 555 38.77 -5.52 -5.69
C LEU A 555 39.02 -6.56 -6.79
N PRO A 556 38.64 -7.83 -6.57
CA PRO A 556 38.71 -8.85 -7.61
C PRO A 556 37.86 -8.51 -8.83
N GLU A 557 38.39 -8.77 -10.03
CA GLU A 557 37.74 -8.50 -11.31
C GLU A 557 36.39 -9.24 -11.47
N ASP A 558 36.24 -10.39 -10.82
CA ASP A 558 35.01 -11.19 -10.83
C ASP A 558 33.96 -10.74 -9.80
N GLY A 559 34.25 -9.71 -9.00
CA GLY A 559 33.36 -9.18 -7.97
C GLY A 559 33.19 -10.09 -6.76
N LYS A 560 34.01 -11.15 -6.62
CA LYS A 560 33.89 -12.11 -5.52
C LYS A 560 34.96 -11.90 -4.46
N VAL A 561 34.54 -11.74 -3.21
CA VAL A 561 35.43 -11.52 -2.07
C VAL A 561 35.42 -12.73 -1.14
N GLN A 562 36.54 -12.98 -0.48
CA GLN A 562 36.61 -13.99 0.57
C GLN A 562 35.84 -13.50 1.80
N LEU A 563 34.82 -14.25 2.20
CA LEU A 563 34.08 -14.01 3.43
C LEU A 563 34.52 -14.99 4.51
N PHE A 564 34.35 -14.56 5.76
CA PHE A 564 34.57 -15.34 6.97
C PHE A 564 33.25 -15.45 7.74
N ASP A 565 33.02 -16.62 8.34
CA ASP A 565 31.85 -16.88 9.15
C ASP A 565 31.95 -16.13 10.48
N GLY A 566 30.97 -15.27 10.78
CA GLY A 566 30.91 -14.54 12.05
C GLY A 566 30.81 -15.46 13.28
N LEU A 567 30.25 -16.67 13.12
CA LEU A 567 30.04 -17.60 14.23
C LEU A 567 31.30 -18.37 14.61
N THR A 568 32.12 -18.73 13.63
CA THR A 568 33.30 -19.60 13.82
C THR A 568 34.63 -18.86 13.61
N GLY A 569 34.62 -17.77 12.86
CA GLY A 569 35.81 -17.05 12.40
C GLY A 569 36.54 -17.73 11.23
N GLU A 570 36.04 -18.86 10.74
CA GLU A 570 36.65 -19.59 9.63
C GLU A 570 36.26 -18.99 8.28
N ALA A 571 37.15 -19.10 7.29
CA ALA A 571 36.88 -18.67 5.92
C ALA A 571 35.86 -19.62 5.26
N PHE A 572 34.88 -19.06 4.53
CA PHE A 572 34.02 -19.88 3.66
C PHE A 572 34.85 -20.55 2.56
N LEU A 573 34.45 -21.76 2.15
CA LEU A 573 35.16 -22.56 1.15
C LEU A 573 35.29 -21.85 -0.21
N GLU A 574 34.26 -21.11 -0.61
CA GLU A 574 34.19 -20.42 -1.89
C GLU A 574 34.09 -18.91 -1.69
N LYS A 575 34.67 -18.15 -2.63
CA LYS A 575 34.52 -16.69 -2.67
C LYS A 575 33.08 -16.34 -3.05
N THR A 576 32.54 -15.30 -2.41
CA THR A 576 31.15 -14.90 -2.54
C THR A 576 31.05 -13.56 -3.25
N THR A 577 30.03 -13.41 -4.11
CA THR A 577 29.71 -12.09 -4.68
C THR A 577 29.21 -11.18 -3.56
N VAL A 578 29.95 -10.11 -3.33
CA VAL A 578 29.64 -9.07 -2.34
C VAL A 578 29.64 -7.73 -3.07
N GLY A 579 28.77 -6.82 -2.67
CA GLY A 579 28.84 -5.45 -3.18
C GLY A 579 27.71 -4.57 -2.67
N ASN A 580 27.47 -3.46 -3.35
CA ASN A 580 26.49 -2.47 -2.91
C ASN A 580 25.24 -2.47 -3.77
N MET A 581 24.08 -2.68 -3.14
CA MET A 581 22.79 -2.67 -3.80
C MET A 581 21.85 -1.68 -3.11
N TYR A 582 21.03 -0.99 -3.90
CA TYR A 582 19.99 -0.11 -3.39
C TYR A 582 18.74 -0.92 -3.02
N ILE A 583 18.43 -0.97 -1.72
CA ILE A 583 17.28 -1.71 -1.18
C ILE A 583 16.23 -0.74 -0.65
N ILE A 584 14.98 -1.06 -0.94
CA ILE A 584 13.79 -0.29 -0.63
C ILE A 584 12.95 -1.06 0.39
N LYS A 585 12.45 -0.36 1.42
CA LYS A 585 11.44 -0.89 2.34
C LYS A 585 10.05 -0.64 1.76
N LEU A 586 9.24 -1.69 1.65
CA LEU A 586 7.87 -1.57 1.14
C LEU A 586 6.89 -1.29 2.27
N HIS A 587 5.75 -0.68 1.96
CA HIS A 587 4.67 -0.42 2.92
C HIS A 587 3.99 -1.70 3.48
N HIS A 588 4.43 -2.87 3.02
CA HIS A 588 4.00 -4.16 3.52
C HIS A 588 4.73 -4.53 4.83
N MET A 589 4.32 -3.90 5.93
CA MET A 589 4.85 -4.15 7.26
C MET A 589 4.06 -5.24 8.00
N ILE A 590 4.75 -6.01 8.85
CA ILE A 590 4.11 -7.06 9.64
C ILE A 590 3.12 -6.49 10.66
N ALA A 591 3.43 -5.33 11.24
CA ALA A 591 2.58 -4.65 12.22
C ALA A 591 1.17 -4.38 11.66
N ASP A 592 1.10 -4.04 10.37
CA ASP A 592 -0.17 -3.76 9.69
C ASP A 592 -0.91 -5.04 9.27
N LYS A 593 -0.18 -6.13 9.03
CA LYS A 593 -0.74 -7.38 8.48
C LYS A 593 -1.15 -8.41 9.52
N ILE A 594 -0.50 -8.45 10.68
CA ILE A 594 -0.86 -9.41 11.72
C ILE A 594 -2.28 -9.12 12.22
N HIS A 595 -3.10 -10.16 12.27
CA HIS A 595 -4.48 -10.11 12.77
C HIS A 595 -4.82 -11.44 13.43
N ALA A 596 -5.41 -11.37 14.61
CA ALA A 596 -5.90 -12.51 15.34
C ALA A 596 -7.24 -12.16 15.98
N ARG A 597 -8.17 -13.10 15.94
CA ARG A 597 -9.51 -12.97 16.51
C ARG A 597 -9.81 -14.21 17.36
N SER A 598 -10.34 -13.98 18.55
CA SER A 598 -10.97 -15.02 19.36
C SER A 598 -12.49 -14.95 19.16
N THR A 599 -13.11 -13.92 19.71
CA THR A 599 -14.52 -13.53 19.48
C THR A 599 -14.55 -12.12 18.92
N GLY A 600 -15.71 -11.67 18.44
CA GLY A 600 -15.84 -10.34 17.84
C GLY A 600 -17.24 -10.12 17.28
N PRO A 601 -17.45 -9.03 16.53
CA PRO A 601 -18.75 -8.72 15.97
C PRO A 601 -19.17 -9.70 14.86
N TYR A 602 -20.48 -9.76 14.65
CA TYR A 602 -21.17 -10.63 13.69
C TYR A 602 -22.08 -9.80 12.78
N THR A 603 -22.33 -10.28 11.57
CA THR A 603 -23.32 -9.70 10.66
C THR A 603 -24.72 -9.84 11.27
N MET A 604 -25.57 -8.83 11.09
CA MET A 604 -26.94 -8.88 11.62
C MET A 604 -27.80 -9.94 10.91
N VAL A 605 -27.61 -10.10 9.60
CA VAL A 605 -28.42 -11.00 8.76
C VAL A 605 -27.94 -12.44 8.85
N THR A 606 -26.70 -12.70 8.44
CA THR A 606 -26.19 -14.08 8.36
C THR A 606 -25.61 -14.60 9.68
N GLN A 607 -25.50 -13.76 10.71
CA GLN A 607 -24.88 -14.10 12.01
C GLN A 607 -23.43 -14.62 11.92
N GLN A 608 -22.76 -14.38 10.78
CA GLN A 608 -21.38 -14.79 10.56
C GLN A 608 -20.40 -13.74 11.11
N PRO A 609 -19.20 -14.15 11.53
CA PRO A 609 -18.10 -13.23 11.84
C PRO A 609 -17.94 -12.14 10.77
N LEU A 610 -17.89 -10.86 11.16
CA LEU A 610 -17.59 -9.78 10.21
C LEU A 610 -16.27 -10.01 9.47
N GLY A 611 -16.12 -9.46 8.27
CA GLY A 611 -14.89 -9.52 7.49
C GLY A 611 -13.93 -8.37 7.79
N GLY A 612 -12.63 -8.62 7.70
CA GLY A 612 -11.61 -7.57 7.70
C GLY A 612 -11.07 -7.15 9.07
N LYS A 613 -9.78 -6.79 9.11
CA LYS A 613 -9.05 -6.44 10.34
C LYS A 613 -9.64 -5.23 11.08
N ALA A 614 -10.07 -4.20 10.34
CA ALA A 614 -10.59 -2.96 10.92
C ALA A 614 -11.85 -3.19 11.77
N GLN A 615 -12.65 -4.21 11.43
CA GLN A 615 -13.86 -4.58 12.16
C GLN A 615 -13.62 -5.72 13.16
N ASN A 616 -12.36 -6.04 13.47
CA ASN A 616 -11.99 -7.21 14.25
C ASN A 616 -12.60 -8.52 13.68
N GLY A 617 -12.56 -8.63 12.34
CA GLY A 617 -13.22 -9.66 11.57
C GLY A 617 -12.57 -11.04 11.63
N GLY A 618 -13.30 -12.08 11.22
CA GLY A 618 -12.82 -13.45 11.08
C GLY A 618 -12.08 -13.67 9.75
N GLN A 619 -11.34 -14.77 9.66
CA GLN A 619 -10.80 -15.25 8.39
C GLN A 619 -11.88 -16.01 7.63
N ARG A 620 -11.91 -15.84 6.30
CA ARG A 620 -12.84 -16.60 5.45
C ARG A 620 -12.33 -18.02 5.31
N PHE A 621 -13.16 -18.99 5.68
CA PHE A 621 -12.98 -20.39 5.36
C PHE A 621 -13.76 -20.67 4.07
N GLY A 622 -13.07 -20.73 2.94
CA GLY A 622 -13.68 -20.84 1.62
C GLY A 622 -14.00 -22.27 1.23
N GLU A 623 -14.67 -22.41 0.09
CA GLU A 623 -15.00 -23.70 -0.52
C GLU A 623 -13.77 -24.59 -0.75
N MET A 624 -12.66 -24.01 -1.22
CA MET A 624 -11.41 -24.77 -1.43
C MET A 624 -10.84 -25.31 -0.11
N GLU A 625 -10.96 -24.56 0.99
CA GLU A 625 -10.55 -25.02 2.31
C GLU A 625 -11.50 -26.08 2.89
N VAL A 626 -12.80 -26.01 2.57
CA VAL A 626 -13.79 -27.06 2.88
C VAL A 626 -13.39 -28.37 2.22
N TRP A 627 -13.13 -28.36 0.91
CA TRP A 627 -12.69 -29.55 0.18
C TRP A 627 -11.41 -30.17 0.76
N ALA A 628 -10.50 -29.32 1.26
CA ALA A 628 -9.31 -29.82 1.91
C ALA A 628 -9.65 -30.65 3.16
N LEU A 629 -10.55 -30.17 4.03
CA LEU A 629 -10.97 -30.93 5.22
C LEU A 629 -11.79 -32.18 4.88
N GLU A 630 -12.63 -32.10 3.85
CA GLU A 630 -13.36 -33.27 3.33
C GLU A 630 -12.40 -34.36 2.86
N ALA A 631 -11.35 -33.99 2.11
CA ALA A 631 -10.33 -34.93 1.64
C ALA A 631 -9.55 -35.59 2.79
N TYR A 632 -9.34 -34.88 3.91
CA TYR A 632 -8.75 -35.47 5.13
C TYR A 632 -9.73 -36.37 5.91
N GLY A 633 -11.03 -36.35 5.59
CA GLY A 633 -12.06 -36.98 6.41
C GLY A 633 -12.23 -36.30 7.78
N ALA A 634 -11.84 -35.02 7.90
CA ALA A 634 -11.85 -34.26 9.14
C ALA A 634 -13.27 -33.73 9.46
N ALA A 635 -14.23 -34.64 9.61
CA ALA A 635 -15.65 -34.32 9.72
C ALA A 635 -15.97 -33.39 10.90
N THR A 636 -15.43 -33.68 12.10
CA THR A 636 -15.65 -32.83 13.29
C THR A 636 -15.05 -31.44 13.12
N THR A 637 -13.82 -31.34 12.59
CA THR A 637 -13.18 -30.05 12.33
C THR A 637 -13.99 -29.20 11.34
N LEU A 638 -14.47 -29.83 10.26
CA LEU A 638 -15.30 -29.15 9.26
C LEU A 638 -16.62 -28.70 9.88
N GLN A 639 -17.28 -29.57 10.64
CA GLN A 639 -18.52 -29.24 11.33
C GLN A 639 -18.33 -28.05 12.29
N GLU A 640 -17.26 -28.02 13.08
CA GLU A 640 -16.93 -26.90 13.97
C GLU A 640 -16.75 -25.58 13.22
N MET A 641 -16.04 -25.60 12.08
CA MET A 641 -15.80 -24.40 11.26
C MET A 641 -17.09 -23.82 10.70
N LEU A 642 -18.03 -24.68 10.32
CA LEU A 642 -19.32 -24.29 9.73
C LEU A 642 -20.41 -23.97 10.78
N THR A 643 -20.18 -24.21 12.07
CA THR A 643 -21.20 -24.06 13.13
C THR A 643 -20.69 -23.16 14.26
N ILE A 644 -20.15 -23.75 15.35
CA ILE A 644 -19.81 -23.07 16.60
C ILE A 644 -18.72 -21.99 16.44
N LYS A 645 -17.93 -22.01 15.36
CA LYS A 645 -16.93 -20.97 15.04
C LYS A 645 -17.47 -19.89 14.11
N SER A 646 -18.70 -20.03 13.62
CA SER A 646 -19.32 -19.13 12.65
C SER A 646 -20.71 -18.66 13.14
N ASP A 647 -21.79 -19.26 12.63
CA ASP A 647 -23.16 -18.76 12.66
C ASP A 647 -24.12 -19.64 13.47
N ASP A 648 -23.63 -20.64 14.20
CA ASP A 648 -24.41 -21.27 15.29
C ASP A 648 -24.43 -20.31 16.50
N VAL A 649 -25.49 -19.50 16.58
CA VAL A 649 -25.64 -18.44 17.59
C VAL A 649 -25.64 -18.99 19.02
N TYR A 650 -26.32 -20.11 19.23
CA TYR A 650 -26.39 -20.76 20.55
C TYR A 650 -25.12 -21.54 20.84
N GLY A 651 -24.68 -22.35 19.89
CA GLY A 651 -23.53 -23.22 20.04
C GLY A 651 -22.23 -22.47 20.25
N ARG A 652 -22.03 -21.30 19.62
CA ARG A 652 -20.83 -20.48 19.86
C ARG A 652 -20.75 -19.92 21.28
N ALA A 653 -21.88 -19.48 21.85
CA ALA A 653 -21.94 -18.97 23.22
C ALA A 653 -21.67 -20.10 24.23
N LYS A 654 -22.27 -21.27 23.99
CA LYS A 654 -22.04 -22.47 24.82
C LYS A 654 -20.63 -23.03 24.67
N ALA A 655 -20.06 -23.01 23.48
CA ALA A 655 -18.67 -23.40 23.26
C ALA A 655 -17.71 -22.49 24.03
N TYR A 656 -17.94 -21.17 24.01
CA TYR A 656 -17.16 -20.22 24.80
C TYR A 656 -17.28 -20.48 26.32
N GLU A 657 -18.51 -20.69 26.81
CA GLU A 657 -18.78 -21.04 28.21
C GLU A 657 -18.07 -22.35 28.61
N ALA A 658 -18.16 -23.39 27.77
CA ALA A 658 -17.53 -24.68 27.99
C ALA A 658 -16.00 -24.56 28.05
N ILE A 659 -15.39 -23.76 27.16
CA ILE A 659 -13.94 -23.49 27.18
C ILE A 659 -13.53 -22.83 28.50
N ILE A 660 -14.26 -21.82 28.97
CA ILE A 660 -13.97 -21.14 30.25
C ILE A 660 -14.12 -22.09 31.43
N LYS A 661 -15.18 -22.90 31.44
CA LYS A 661 -15.48 -23.86 32.51
C LYS A 661 -14.64 -25.14 32.42
N ASN A 662 -13.81 -25.28 31.39
CA ASN A 662 -13.07 -26.51 31.08
C ASN A 662 -13.98 -27.75 31.02
N GLN A 663 -15.13 -27.58 30.35
CA GLN A 663 -16.13 -28.61 30.08
C GLN A 663 -16.08 -29.04 28.61
N GLU A 664 -16.63 -30.21 28.32
CA GLU A 664 -16.73 -30.70 26.94
C GLU A 664 -17.73 -29.84 26.14
N ILE A 665 -17.35 -29.50 24.90
CA ILE A 665 -18.22 -28.74 24.00
C ILE A 665 -19.34 -29.68 23.54
N THR A 666 -20.57 -29.37 23.92
CA THR A 666 -21.76 -30.10 23.47
C THR A 666 -22.06 -29.79 22.01
N GLY A 667 -22.50 -30.80 21.26
CA GLY A 667 -22.61 -30.78 19.80
C GLY A 667 -23.38 -29.58 19.20
N PRO A 668 -23.07 -29.23 17.95
CA PRO A 668 -23.58 -28.02 17.31
C PRO A 668 -25.07 -28.08 17.00
N LYS A 669 -25.71 -26.92 16.96
CA LYS A 669 -27.07 -26.73 16.44
C LYS A 669 -27.04 -26.37 14.95
N ILE A 670 -28.22 -26.13 14.39
CA ILE A 670 -28.41 -25.71 13.00
C ILE A 670 -27.79 -24.32 12.80
N PRO A 671 -26.96 -24.11 11.75
CA PRO A 671 -26.45 -22.81 11.37
C PRO A 671 -27.55 -21.79 11.06
N GLU A 672 -27.37 -20.52 11.46
CA GLU A 672 -28.34 -19.48 11.15
C GLU A 672 -28.45 -19.20 9.64
N SER A 673 -27.36 -19.36 8.88
CA SER A 673 -27.41 -19.24 7.41
C SER A 673 -28.38 -20.21 6.75
N PHE A 674 -28.54 -21.42 7.31
CA PHE A 674 -29.53 -22.38 6.83
C PHE A 674 -30.96 -21.90 7.11
N ASN A 675 -31.20 -21.32 8.29
CA ASN A 675 -32.48 -20.74 8.67
C ASN A 675 -32.87 -19.58 7.73
N VAL A 676 -31.90 -18.71 7.43
CA VAL A 676 -32.06 -17.61 6.47
C VAL A 676 -32.40 -18.16 5.08
N LEU A 677 -31.66 -19.16 4.58
CA LEU A 677 -31.94 -19.81 3.29
C LEU A 677 -33.36 -20.36 3.21
N VAL A 678 -33.83 -21.06 4.24
CA VAL A 678 -35.20 -21.58 4.29
C VAL A 678 -36.22 -20.45 4.17
N LYS A 679 -36.00 -19.32 4.87
CA LYS A 679 -36.88 -18.15 4.82
C LYS A 679 -36.82 -17.43 3.46
N GLU A 680 -35.67 -17.37 2.81
CA GLU A 680 -35.54 -16.82 1.46
C GLU A 680 -36.30 -17.67 0.42
N LEU A 681 -36.18 -19.00 0.48
CA LEU A 681 -36.94 -19.91 -0.38
C LEU A 681 -38.46 -19.79 -0.14
N GLN A 682 -38.89 -19.71 1.12
CA GLN A 682 -40.29 -19.45 1.48
C GLN A 682 -40.78 -18.10 0.98
N GLY A 683 -39.93 -17.06 0.99
CA GLY A 683 -40.22 -15.74 0.42
C GLY A 683 -40.50 -15.77 -1.08
N LEU A 684 -39.93 -16.73 -1.80
CA LEU A 684 -40.22 -17.00 -3.21
C LEU A 684 -41.50 -17.83 -3.44
N GLY A 685 -42.19 -18.24 -2.37
CA GLY A 685 -43.35 -19.12 -2.42
C GLY A 685 -42.99 -20.60 -2.56
N LEU A 686 -41.73 -20.98 -2.32
CA LEU A 686 -41.29 -22.37 -2.31
C LEU A 686 -41.46 -22.96 -0.91
N ARG A 687 -42.20 -24.06 -0.81
CA ARG A 687 -42.36 -24.77 0.46
C ARG A 687 -41.13 -25.64 0.73
N VAL A 688 -40.56 -25.52 1.93
CA VAL A 688 -39.42 -26.31 2.40
C VAL A 688 -39.85 -27.09 3.64
N ASP A 689 -39.84 -28.43 3.55
CA ASP A 689 -40.16 -29.32 4.65
C ASP A 689 -38.88 -30.09 5.08
N LEU A 690 -38.67 -30.25 6.38
CA LEU A 690 -37.65 -31.13 6.94
C LEU A 690 -38.26 -32.53 7.11
N ILE A 691 -37.60 -33.54 6.57
CA ILE A 691 -38.09 -34.92 6.59
C ILE A 691 -37.21 -35.73 7.55
N ASP A 692 -37.84 -36.31 8.55
CA ASP A 692 -37.29 -37.36 9.40
C ASP A 692 -37.87 -38.72 8.97
N ASP A 693 -37.25 -39.84 9.39
CA ASP A 693 -37.62 -41.21 9.00
C ASP A 693 -39.09 -41.56 9.30
N PHE A 694 -39.75 -40.80 10.19
CA PHE A 694 -41.12 -41.04 10.64
C PHE A 694 -42.10 -39.87 10.43
N ALA A 695 -41.62 -38.68 10.02
CA ALA A 695 -42.46 -37.49 9.93
C ALA A 695 -41.91 -36.44 8.95
N THR A 696 -42.83 -35.80 8.22
CA THR A 696 -42.55 -34.56 7.47
C THR A 696 -42.94 -33.39 8.37
N ILE A 697 -41.96 -32.57 8.74
CA ILE A 697 -42.15 -31.40 9.60
C ILE A 697 -41.92 -30.17 8.72
N ASP A 698 -42.87 -29.25 8.70
CA ASP A 698 -42.65 -27.96 8.05
C ASP A 698 -41.45 -27.27 8.70
N ALA A 699 -40.47 -26.86 7.90
CA ALA A 699 -39.27 -26.23 8.42
C ALA A 699 -39.61 -24.99 9.25
N GLU A 700 -40.72 -24.31 8.94
CA GLU A 700 -41.21 -23.16 9.72
C GLU A 700 -41.54 -23.52 11.18
N HIS A 701 -42.11 -24.69 11.43
CA HIS A 701 -42.42 -25.14 12.79
C HIS A 701 -41.15 -25.43 13.63
N VAL A 702 -40.08 -25.89 13.00
CA VAL A 702 -38.78 -26.13 13.66
C VAL A 702 -38.08 -24.81 13.96
N LEU A 703 -38.08 -23.88 13.00
CA LEU A 703 -37.48 -22.54 13.16
C LEU A 703 -38.15 -21.72 14.27
N ILE A 704 -39.48 -21.84 14.40
CA ILE A 704 -40.23 -21.14 15.46
C ILE A 704 -39.94 -21.78 16.84
N SER A 705 -39.84 -23.10 16.91
CA SER A 705 -39.58 -23.80 18.19
C SER A 705 -38.12 -23.67 18.67
N ASP A 706 -37.14 -23.63 17.77
CA ASP A 706 -35.75 -23.32 18.14
C ASP A 706 -35.64 -21.86 18.66
N ASN A 707 -36.42 -20.92 18.10
CA ASN A 707 -36.53 -19.54 18.58
C ASN A 707 -37.28 -19.38 19.91
N GLU A 708 -38.27 -20.23 20.21
CA GLU A 708 -38.92 -20.24 21.53
C GLU A 708 -38.01 -20.86 22.60
N SER A 709 -37.14 -21.82 22.23
CA SER A 709 -36.13 -22.39 23.13
C SER A 709 -34.96 -21.43 23.44
N SER A 710 -34.74 -20.42 22.61
CA SER A 710 -33.80 -19.32 22.85
C SER A 710 -34.43 -18.14 23.63
N GLY A 711 -35.76 -18.14 23.80
CA GLY A 711 -36.50 -17.17 24.62
C GLY A 711 -36.97 -17.68 25.99
N VAL A 712 -36.91 -18.99 26.27
CA VAL A 712 -37.42 -19.58 27.51
C VAL A 712 -36.48 -20.66 28.05
N ALA A 713 -35.47 -20.24 28.81
CA ALA A 713 -34.74 -21.12 29.73
C ALA A 713 -34.33 -20.34 30.99
N ALA A 714 -35.34 -19.82 31.70
CA ALA A 714 -35.18 -19.23 33.03
C ALA A 714 -35.57 -20.18 34.17
N ASP A 715 -36.12 -21.37 33.90
CA ASP A 715 -36.54 -22.30 34.94
C ASP A 715 -35.88 -23.67 34.71
N GLU A 716 -34.79 -23.89 35.46
CA GLU A 716 -34.21 -25.15 35.95
C GLU A 716 -32.69 -25.10 35.91
N LEU A 717 -32.11 -24.32 36.83
CA LEU A 717 -30.71 -24.45 37.24
C LEU A 717 -30.67 -25.09 38.61
N ASP A 718 -30.11 -26.29 38.65
CA ASP A 718 -29.75 -27.00 39.86
C ASP A 718 -28.81 -26.13 40.70
N SER A 719 -29.14 -26.03 41.97
CA SER A 719 -28.47 -25.19 42.95
C SER A 719 -27.17 -25.84 43.37
N ASP A 720 -26.04 -25.45 42.79
CA ASP A 720 -24.79 -25.34 43.54
C ASP A 720 -23.70 -24.59 42.76
N LEU A 721 -23.00 -23.75 43.54
CA LEU A 721 -21.71 -23.09 43.26
C LEU A 721 -21.72 -21.68 42.64
N THR A 722 -21.62 -20.74 43.57
CA THR A 722 -21.21 -19.34 43.48
C THR A 722 -19.79 -19.16 42.93
N THR A 723 -19.61 -18.40 41.84
CA THR A 723 -18.54 -17.37 41.69
C THR A 723 -18.90 -16.44 40.51
N PRO A 724 -18.95 -15.11 40.67
CA PRO A 724 -19.21 -14.20 39.55
C PRO A 724 -17.92 -13.94 38.76
N ILE A 725 -17.93 -14.23 37.46
CA ILE A 725 -16.89 -13.80 36.51
C ILE A 725 -17.42 -12.58 35.77
N ILE A 726 -16.74 -11.45 35.94
CA ILE A 726 -16.98 -10.19 35.23
C ILE A 726 -16.44 -10.37 33.80
N ILE A 727 -17.34 -10.35 32.81
CA ILE A 727 -16.99 -10.25 31.40
C ILE A 727 -17.01 -8.76 31.05
N ASN A 728 -15.85 -8.17 30.78
CA ASN A 728 -15.77 -6.85 30.15
C ASN A 728 -16.08 -7.03 28.65
N ASP A 729 -17.33 -6.83 28.29
CA ASP A 729 -17.79 -6.78 26.89
C ASP A 729 -17.62 -5.34 26.34
N ASP A 730 -16.39 -4.83 26.42
CA ASP A 730 -16.04 -3.49 25.94
C ASP A 730 -15.33 -3.60 24.59
N THR A 731 -16.07 -3.91 23.52
CA THR A 731 -15.77 -3.45 22.15
C THR A 731 -16.94 -3.77 21.22
N VAL A 732 -18.03 -3.02 21.34
CA VAL A 732 -18.97 -2.87 20.22
C VAL A 732 -18.45 -1.74 19.36
N VAL A 733 -17.85 -2.07 18.21
CA VAL A 733 -17.63 -1.10 17.14
C VAL A 733 -19.02 -0.73 16.62
N VAL A 734 -19.43 0.52 16.84
CA VAL A 734 -20.62 1.07 16.18
C VAL A 734 -20.28 1.15 14.70
N VAL A 735 -20.91 0.29 13.90
CA VAL A 735 -20.93 0.45 12.45
C VAL A 735 -21.74 1.73 12.19
N ASP A 736 -21.07 2.77 11.71
CA ASP A 736 -21.74 3.96 11.18
C ASP A 736 -22.72 3.50 10.08
N GLU A 737 -24.01 3.74 10.25
CA GLU A 737 -25.07 3.52 9.25
C GLU A 737 -24.95 4.48 8.04
N ALA A 738 -23.73 4.88 7.65
CA ALA A 738 -23.49 5.85 6.59
C ALA A 738 -22.91 5.24 5.30
N ASP A 739 -22.68 3.94 5.24
CA ASP A 739 -22.58 3.22 3.95
C ASP A 739 -24.00 2.82 3.48
N GLU A 740 -24.92 3.79 3.52
CA GLU A 740 -26.17 3.71 2.80
C GLU A 740 -25.82 3.96 1.33
N PHE A 741 -25.82 2.89 0.53
CA PHE A 741 -25.88 2.99 -0.93
C PHE A 741 -26.93 4.03 -1.28
N GLY A 742 -26.52 5.13 -1.91
CA GLY A 742 -27.46 6.10 -2.45
C GLY A 742 -28.47 5.34 -3.32
N GLU A 743 -29.76 5.51 -3.02
CA GLU A 743 -30.86 4.93 -3.78
C GLU A 743 -30.63 5.14 -5.27
N ILE A 744 -30.21 4.08 -5.97
CA ILE A 744 -30.26 4.03 -7.42
C ILE A 744 -31.73 3.78 -7.74
N GLN A 745 -32.44 4.81 -8.19
CA GLN A 745 -33.70 4.60 -8.91
C GLN A 745 -33.38 3.81 -10.19
N LEU A 746 -33.64 2.50 -10.13
CA LEU A 746 -33.63 1.64 -11.31
C LEU A 746 -34.78 2.09 -12.22
N GLU A 747 -34.46 2.64 -13.38
CA GLU A 747 -35.44 2.77 -14.47
C GLU A 747 -35.87 1.38 -14.94
N ASP A 748 -37.18 1.23 -15.22
CA ASP A 748 -37.81 0.00 -15.69
C ASP A 748 -37.03 -0.64 -16.85
N GLY A 749 -36.43 -1.82 -16.63
CA GLY A 749 -35.83 -2.64 -17.68
C GLY A 749 -34.46 -3.26 -17.39
N MET A 750 -33.86 -3.05 -16.21
CA MET A 750 -32.61 -3.73 -15.83
C MET A 750 -32.85 -4.88 -14.86
N SER A 751 -32.56 -6.11 -15.30
CA SER A 751 -32.50 -7.30 -14.46
C SER A 751 -31.11 -7.47 -13.83
N ILE A 752 -31.06 -7.75 -12.53
CA ILE A 752 -29.86 -8.21 -11.82
C ILE A 752 -29.70 -9.70 -12.14
N GLU A 753 -28.73 -10.06 -12.98
CA GLU A 753 -28.33 -11.46 -13.17
C GLU A 753 -27.20 -11.81 -12.19
N ILE A 754 -27.48 -12.80 -11.34
CA ILE A 754 -26.55 -13.39 -10.38
C ILE A 754 -25.55 -14.22 -11.18
N ALA A 755 -24.26 -13.90 -11.04
CA ALA A 755 -23.18 -14.66 -11.67
C ALA A 755 -22.90 -15.94 -10.87
N ASP A 756 -23.49 -17.05 -11.29
CA ASP A 756 -22.95 -18.40 -11.08
C ASP A 756 -23.36 -19.28 -12.27
N GLU A 757 -22.38 -19.69 -13.07
CA GLU A 757 -22.28 -21.02 -13.69
C GLU A 757 -20.96 -21.10 -14.48
N TYR A 758 -19.92 -21.66 -13.85
CA TYR A 758 -18.88 -22.37 -14.59
C TYR A 758 -19.48 -23.68 -15.09
N LYS A 759 -19.62 -23.84 -16.40
CA LYS A 759 -19.81 -25.14 -17.04
C LYS A 759 -18.53 -25.51 -17.76
N ASP A 760 -17.77 -26.42 -17.14
CA ASP A 760 -16.83 -27.27 -17.86
C ASP A 760 -17.60 -28.45 -18.47
N GLU A 761 -17.60 -28.56 -19.79
CA GLU A 761 -17.62 -29.86 -20.47
C GLU A 761 -16.62 -29.82 -21.62
N GLU A 762 -15.47 -30.46 -21.42
CA GLU A 762 -14.62 -30.94 -22.50
C GLU A 762 -15.33 -32.07 -23.29
N ALA A 763 -14.89 -32.19 -24.55
CA ALA A 763 -14.95 -33.35 -25.44
C ALA A 763 -16.18 -33.54 -26.34
N LYS A 764 -16.00 -33.20 -27.64
CA LYS A 764 -16.26 -34.14 -28.75
C LYS A 764 -15.53 -33.76 -30.04
N GLU A 765 -14.70 -34.71 -30.46
CA GLU A 765 -14.06 -34.99 -31.77
C GLU A 765 -14.52 -34.18 -33.00
N ALA A 766 -13.56 -33.53 -33.69
CA ALA A 766 -13.09 -33.81 -35.05
C ALA A 766 -12.19 -32.68 -35.58
#